data_AF-A0A957DMB5-F1
#
_entry.id   AF-A0A957DMB5-F1
#
_cell.length_a   1.000
_cell.length_b   1.000
_cell.length_c   1.000
_cell.angle_alpha   90.00
_cell.angle_beta   90.00
_cell.angle_gamma   90.00
#
_symmetry.space_group_name_H-M   'P 1'
#
loop_
_entity.id
_entity.type
_entity.pdbx_description
1 polymer ?
#
loop_
_entity_poly.entity_id
_entity_poly.type
_entity_poly.pdbx_seq_one_letter_code
_entity_poly.pdbx_strand_id
1 'polypeptide(L)'
;MRTQKLLILFSILFLSACTRPEAENSRLASDTAVSPSPTTLFTNISRQAGIVQTRQGNDRAIGQAWGDYDRDGWVDFYVTDTQGPNSLFRNNGDGTFSRPPQAESVSLSQAYSGGASFADYNNDGWLDLYVVNWGTNHLFRNEGGQGFVDVTAQASVGGDANSQTASWGDYDNDGWLDLYVANWSCYPRCGRPSQGDSDRLYHNNGDGTFTDVTRLLRGDTYGAGFVASFTDYDNDGDQDIYLVNDEFLFPTGNKLWRNDGPGCGDLGHCFTEIASEAGADSQVMGMGLATADYDNDGDFDFYFSNAGPMTLLQNQGDGTFNDVAQLAGVDVPDGVAWAAAPLDYDNDGWQDLYLAVMTTADHQGIAANPLFHNNGDGTFSRVSSGSGASDVGPTMGIATADFNNDGSVDLLIGNKDDGYSLLQNQAGAQSGNHWFTLALAGEGPVNRDAVGSRVILYTADGTTQVREVQNGGSLGAGNELALHFGLGASDTIEELTIHWPDGRSQTFTNIPADRNVSLPYPLDAAAETAQQAALYPAATGAPAVALNIPTTTLLIIANGVVWLGLLLLVLHYRGHLGLGWRRLRWLGVLGVVLFTAVYLFTTLQAAEKTPEASQSSPTLGQLLARAGATMPLQQAAPSPAKVDLGRALFWDPLLSGNKDIACVTCHHPVAGTGDNLPLPIGTGGEGLAEDRVLVIDRQVLVPRNATPIFNLGLDGMDVLFWDGRVSGTAVAEFDSPANDDLPYGLDNALAAQAMFPVTSRDEMRGRRGDIDLFGERNTLASAGDHQFSRIWDELMTELLAIPAYQQMFHDAYPDVPLEELSFGHAANAMAAYQMEVFTFLDSPWDRYLQGDETALSPEALAGAELFYGKAGCANCHSGSLLSDMQFHNIGVPQVGPGKGAEEPYDYGRARETGDESDLFAFRTPPLRNVAITGPWMHNGAYATLEAAVLHHLDPAQAVENYDYSQLSSLMVAEDSGDTAVHAAALNEPSFARPCPPLTEAEVAALLAFLESLTSPSALDLSHTIPESVPSGLSVGGSIN
;
A
#
# COMPACT_ATOMS: atom_id res chain seq x y z
N MET A 1 77.03 47.53 22.38
CA MET A 1 77.20 47.03 23.77
C MET A 1 76.25 45.85 23.91
N ARG A 2 76.75 44.60 23.79
CA ARG A 2 77.12 43.68 24.90
C ARG A 2 75.90 43.37 25.77
N THR A 3 75.32 42.17 25.77
CA THR A 3 75.84 40.85 26.24
C THR A 3 74.88 39.73 25.73
N GLN A 4 75.23 38.62 25.02
CA GLN A 4 76.01 37.39 25.36
C GLN A 4 75.71 36.81 26.76
N LYS A 5 75.49 35.51 27.06
CA LYS A 5 75.57 34.18 26.40
C LYS A 5 75.15 33.11 27.43
N LEU A 6 74.56 31.97 27.02
CA LEU A 6 74.82 30.59 27.51
C LEU A 6 74.03 29.61 26.60
N LEU A 7 74.59 28.91 25.60
CA LEU A 7 75.34 27.62 25.59
C LEU A 7 74.68 26.48 26.38
N ILE A 8 74.57 25.21 25.95
CA ILE A 8 74.61 24.40 24.69
C ILE A 8 74.48 22.95 25.18
N LEU A 9 73.80 22.04 24.49
CA LEU A 9 74.24 20.63 24.30
C LEU A 9 73.47 19.90 23.18
N PHE A 10 74.14 19.84 22.02
CA PHE A 10 74.34 18.69 21.10
C PHE A 10 73.12 17.86 20.62
N SER A 11 72.66 17.87 19.35
CA SER A 11 73.27 17.64 18.00
C SER A 11 73.38 16.16 17.57
N ILE A 12 73.04 15.92 16.27
CA ILE A 12 73.30 14.77 15.35
C ILE A 12 72.00 13.98 15.02
N LEU A 13 71.47 13.83 13.78
CA LEU A 13 72.05 13.83 12.42
C LEU A 13 71.00 14.13 11.30
N PHE A 14 71.54 14.52 10.14
CA PHE A 14 70.99 14.80 8.79
C PHE A 14 70.03 13.72 8.22
N LEU A 15 68.97 13.98 7.44
CA LEU A 15 68.70 14.72 6.17
C LEU A 15 68.40 13.71 5.02
N SER A 16 67.22 13.90 4.40
CA SER A 16 66.92 13.73 2.96
C SER A 16 66.00 12.59 2.48
N ALA A 17 65.04 13.05 1.65
CA ALA A 17 64.45 12.43 0.46
C ALA A 17 63.02 11.84 0.52
N CYS A 18 62.24 12.32 -0.45
CA CYS A 18 60.93 11.89 -0.95
C CYS A 18 60.64 10.39 -0.90
N THR A 19 59.41 10.04 -0.54
CA THR A 19 58.39 9.40 -1.40
C THR A 19 57.12 9.15 -0.58
N ARG A 20 55.94 9.41 -1.17
CA ARG A 20 54.64 8.95 -0.64
C ARG A 20 54.55 7.44 -0.88
N PRO A 21 54.12 6.63 0.09
CA PRO A 21 53.55 5.32 -0.19
C PRO A 21 52.02 5.35 -0.02
N GLU A 22 51.40 4.55 -0.87
CA GLU A 22 50.01 4.10 -0.82
C GLU A 22 49.62 3.58 0.57
N ALA A 23 48.36 3.78 0.95
CA ALA A 23 47.76 3.06 2.07
C ALA A 23 46.96 1.88 1.51
N GLU A 24 47.53 0.69 1.69
CA GLU A 24 46.89 -0.61 1.52
C GLU A 24 45.74 -0.82 2.53
N ASN A 25 44.77 -1.59 2.05
CA ASN A 25 43.74 -2.30 2.80
C ASN A 25 44.23 -2.94 4.12
N SER A 26 43.46 -2.72 5.19
CA SER A 26 43.34 -3.71 6.26
C SER A 26 41.88 -3.83 6.71
N ARG A 27 41.29 -5.00 6.46
CA ARG A 27 39.96 -5.43 6.93
C ARG A 27 39.94 -5.64 8.45
N LEU A 28 38.72 -5.60 8.98
CA LEU A 28 38.19 -6.11 10.26
C LEU A 28 38.18 -5.16 11.47
N ALA A 29 37.03 -4.52 11.71
CA ALA A 29 36.10 -4.95 12.76
C ALA A 29 34.71 -4.33 12.49
N SER A 30 33.70 -5.18 12.63
CA SER A 30 32.26 -4.91 12.54
C SER A 30 31.80 -3.81 13.49
N ASP A 31 31.15 -2.78 12.96
CA ASP A 31 30.03 -2.12 13.64
C ASP A 31 28.92 -1.95 12.60
N THR A 32 27.86 -2.72 12.80
CA THR A 32 26.60 -2.72 12.04
C THR A 32 25.89 -1.38 12.25
N ALA A 33 25.98 -0.49 11.26
CA ALA A 33 24.92 0.49 11.04
C ALA A 33 23.90 -0.15 10.12
N VAL A 34 22.86 -0.72 10.74
CA VAL A 34 21.62 -1.10 10.06
C VAL A 34 21.01 0.20 9.53
N SER A 35 20.98 0.38 8.22
CA SER A 35 20.06 1.34 7.62
C SER A 35 18.64 0.83 7.90
N PRO A 36 17.70 1.65 8.40
CA PRO A 36 16.36 1.19 8.69
C PRO A 36 15.70 0.68 7.40
N SER A 37 15.12 -0.52 7.48
CA SER A 37 14.27 -1.10 6.44
C SER A 37 13.14 -0.14 6.05
N PRO A 38 12.63 -0.14 4.81
CA PRO A 38 11.31 0.42 4.55
C PRO A 38 10.33 -0.23 5.53
N THR A 39 9.69 0.59 6.35
CA THR A 39 8.98 0.09 7.53
C THR A 39 7.55 -0.21 7.13
N THR A 40 7.17 -1.49 7.12
CA THR A 40 5.79 -1.92 6.91
C THR A 40 4.91 -1.28 8.00
N LEU A 41 3.88 -0.54 7.58
CA LEU A 41 2.99 0.22 8.46
C LEU A 41 1.88 -0.65 9.03
N PHE A 42 1.31 -1.54 8.22
CA PHE A 42 0.27 -2.48 8.59
C PHE A 42 0.69 -3.91 8.24
N THR A 43 0.37 -4.88 9.09
CA THR A 43 0.65 -6.31 8.83
C THR A 43 -0.63 -7.12 8.93
N ASN A 44 -0.93 -7.95 7.92
CA ASN A 44 -2.05 -8.88 8.02
C ASN A 44 -1.73 -10.04 8.98
N ILE A 45 -2.30 -9.99 10.18
CA ILE A 45 -2.06 -10.98 11.23
C ILE A 45 -3.18 -12.02 11.35
N SER A 46 -4.16 -12.03 10.45
CA SER A 46 -5.39 -12.85 10.58
C SER A 46 -5.12 -14.31 10.96
N ARG A 47 -4.19 -14.97 10.25
CA ARG A 47 -3.83 -16.37 10.53
C ARG A 47 -3.14 -16.51 11.89
N GLN A 48 -2.24 -15.58 12.23
CA GLN A 48 -1.49 -15.58 13.50
C GLN A 48 -2.43 -15.34 14.69
N ALA A 49 -3.39 -14.44 14.51
CA ALA A 49 -4.43 -14.09 15.45
C ALA A 49 -5.52 -15.17 15.59
N GLY A 50 -5.47 -16.27 14.82
CA GLY A 50 -6.47 -17.34 14.88
C GLY A 50 -7.79 -17.04 14.15
N ILE A 51 -7.82 -15.97 13.34
CA ILE A 51 -8.94 -15.58 12.48
C ILE A 51 -8.81 -16.38 11.18
N VAL A 52 -9.21 -17.65 11.22
CA VAL A 52 -9.25 -18.53 10.04
C VAL A 52 -10.70 -18.78 9.68
N GLN A 53 -11.19 -18.14 8.61
CA GLN A 53 -12.52 -18.40 8.08
C GLN A 53 -12.40 -19.06 6.70
N THR A 54 -12.92 -20.27 6.56
CA THR A 54 -13.11 -20.90 5.25
C THR A 54 -14.49 -20.52 4.73
N ARG A 55 -14.58 -19.49 3.87
CA ARG A 55 -15.82 -19.13 3.17
C ARG A 55 -15.92 -19.86 1.83
N GLN A 56 -17.14 -20.14 1.38
CA GLN A 56 -17.43 -20.77 0.10
C GLN A 56 -18.27 -19.85 -0.79
N GLY A 57 -17.63 -19.18 -1.76
CA GLY A 57 -18.22 -18.70 -3.02
C GLY A 57 -19.32 -17.60 -2.97
N ASN A 58 -19.01 -16.43 -3.55
CA ASN A 58 -19.87 -15.26 -3.77
C ASN A 58 -20.48 -14.65 -2.49
N ASP A 59 -19.72 -14.63 -1.41
CA ASP A 59 -20.18 -14.21 -0.08
C ASP A 59 -19.68 -12.78 0.25
N ARG A 60 -20.56 -11.92 0.77
CA ARG A 60 -20.22 -10.54 1.17
C ARG A 60 -19.75 -10.55 2.63
N ALA A 61 -18.57 -9.98 2.87
CA ALA A 61 -18.07 -9.69 4.20
C ALA A 61 -18.20 -8.18 4.45
N ILE A 62 -19.34 -7.75 4.98
CA ILE A 62 -19.71 -6.33 5.13
C ILE A 62 -20.08 -5.93 6.56
N GLY A 63 -20.35 -6.89 7.45
CA GLY A 63 -20.80 -6.58 8.80
C GLY A 63 -19.78 -6.99 9.83
N GLN A 64 -19.20 -6.01 10.53
CA GLN A 64 -18.24 -6.26 11.61
C GLN A 64 -18.43 -5.27 12.75
N ALA A 65 -18.39 -5.72 13.99
CA ALA A 65 -18.56 -4.86 15.16
C ALA A 65 -17.55 -5.19 16.23
N TRP A 66 -16.83 -4.18 16.71
CA TRP A 66 -15.97 -4.25 17.88
C TRP A 66 -16.77 -3.96 19.16
N GLY A 67 -16.48 -4.68 20.24
CA GLY A 67 -17.07 -4.43 21.56
C GLY A 67 -16.63 -5.45 22.61
N ASP A 68 -16.19 -4.98 23.78
CA ASP A 68 -15.85 -5.82 24.94
C ASP A 68 -17.15 -6.35 25.59
N TYR A 69 -17.67 -7.46 25.07
CA TYR A 69 -18.97 -7.98 25.50
C TYR A 69 -18.92 -8.68 26.86
N ASP A 70 -17.73 -9.10 27.31
CA ASP A 70 -17.56 -9.82 28.58
C ASP A 70 -16.83 -9.02 29.68
N ARG A 71 -16.47 -7.77 29.38
CA ARG A 71 -15.85 -6.78 30.29
C ARG A 71 -14.53 -7.26 30.85
N ASP A 72 -13.74 -7.98 30.05
CA ASP A 72 -12.40 -8.42 30.46
C ASP A 72 -11.30 -7.40 30.15
N GLY A 73 -11.65 -6.28 29.52
CA GLY A 73 -10.76 -5.18 29.19
C GLY A 73 -10.09 -5.31 27.82
N TRP A 74 -10.47 -6.32 27.04
CA TRP A 74 -10.04 -6.50 25.66
C TRP A 74 -11.23 -6.43 24.72
N VAL A 75 -11.12 -5.62 23.68
CA VAL A 75 -12.19 -5.49 22.70
C VAL A 75 -12.32 -6.79 21.89
N ASP A 76 -13.52 -7.34 21.88
CA ASP A 76 -13.90 -8.52 21.07
C ASP A 76 -14.50 -8.07 19.75
N PHE A 77 -14.79 -9.02 18.85
CA PHE A 77 -15.54 -8.67 17.64
C PHE A 77 -16.56 -9.70 17.20
N TYR A 78 -17.58 -9.21 16.52
CA TYR A 78 -18.60 -10.00 15.86
C TYR A 78 -18.57 -9.73 14.36
N VAL A 79 -18.76 -10.77 13.55
CA VAL A 79 -18.75 -10.66 12.09
C VAL A 79 -19.91 -11.41 11.45
N THR A 80 -20.46 -10.81 10.39
CA THR A 80 -21.58 -11.34 9.63
C THR A 80 -21.13 -12.18 8.43
N ASP A 81 -22.00 -13.05 7.97
CA ASP A 81 -21.84 -13.87 6.77
C ASP A 81 -23.19 -13.89 6.02
N THR A 82 -23.17 -13.78 4.69
CA THR A 82 -24.40 -13.74 3.90
C THR A 82 -24.87 -15.12 3.42
N GLN A 83 -24.01 -16.13 3.52
CA GLN A 83 -24.31 -17.50 3.08
C GLN A 83 -24.04 -18.59 4.13
N GLY A 84 -23.40 -18.23 5.24
CA GLY A 84 -22.96 -19.07 6.33
C GLY A 84 -23.30 -18.48 7.70
N PRO A 85 -22.78 -19.08 8.78
CA PRO A 85 -23.03 -18.58 10.13
C PRO A 85 -22.20 -17.33 10.46
N ASN A 86 -22.88 -16.34 11.04
CA ASN A 86 -22.23 -15.25 11.75
C ASN A 86 -21.39 -15.78 12.92
N SER A 87 -20.39 -15.01 13.34
CA SER A 87 -19.35 -15.47 14.25
C SER A 87 -18.98 -14.40 15.27
N LEU A 88 -19.01 -14.76 16.55
CA LEU A 88 -18.43 -13.99 17.64
C LEU A 88 -17.01 -14.52 17.93
N PHE A 89 -16.06 -13.60 18.09
CA PHE A 89 -14.67 -13.87 18.44
C PHE A 89 -14.30 -13.12 19.71
N ARG A 90 -13.83 -13.87 20.69
CA ARG A 90 -13.32 -13.34 21.95
C ARG A 90 -11.82 -13.06 21.84
N ASN A 91 -11.38 -11.87 22.21
CA ASN A 91 -9.98 -11.50 22.31
C ASN A 91 -9.37 -12.17 23.56
N ASN A 92 -8.25 -12.86 23.40
CA ASN A 92 -7.61 -13.57 24.50
C ASN A 92 -6.63 -12.67 25.29
N GLY A 93 -6.41 -11.43 24.84
CA GLY A 93 -5.48 -10.47 25.45
C GLY A 93 -4.00 -10.77 25.17
N ASP A 94 -3.72 -11.66 24.22
CA ASP A 94 -2.36 -12.06 23.82
C ASP A 94 -2.11 -11.89 22.31
N GLY A 95 -2.98 -11.11 21.64
CA GLY A 95 -2.94 -10.90 20.19
C GLY A 95 -3.71 -11.97 19.39
N THR A 96 -4.36 -12.93 20.07
CA THR A 96 -5.16 -13.98 19.42
C THR A 96 -6.63 -13.92 19.79
N PHE A 97 -7.46 -14.50 18.93
CA PHE A 97 -8.91 -14.59 19.09
C PHE A 97 -9.37 -16.06 19.15
N SER A 98 -10.41 -16.32 19.94
CA SER A 98 -11.05 -17.63 20.04
C SER A 98 -12.56 -17.54 19.85
N ARG A 99 -13.21 -18.61 19.40
CA ARG A 99 -14.67 -18.68 19.33
C ARG A 99 -15.21 -19.19 20.68
N PRO A 100 -15.87 -18.35 21.50
CA PRO A 100 -16.41 -18.79 22.77
C PRO A 100 -17.66 -19.67 22.57
N PRO A 101 -18.02 -20.57 23.52
CA PRO A 101 -19.28 -21.34 23.44
C PRO A 101 -20.53 -20.48 23.27
N GLN A 102 -20.50 -19.24 23.76
CA GLN A 102 -21.55 -18.24 23.66
C GLN A 102 -21.83 -17.81 22.22
N ALA A 103 -20.86 -17.96 21.31
CA ALA A 103 -21.00 -17.60 19.89
C ALA A 103 -22.15 -18.35 19.21
N GLU A 104 -22.50 -19.56 19.67
CA GLU A 104 -23.61 -20.35 19.13
C GLU A 104 -24.97 -19.64 19.28
N SER A 105 -25.14 -18.80 20.32
CA SER A 105 -26.39 -18.08 20.57
C SER A 105 -26.66 -16.94 19.58
N VAL A 106 -25.61 -16.45 18.91
CA VAL A 106 -25.64 -15.30 17.99
C VAL A 106 -25.23 -15.69 16.57
N SER A 107 -25.08 -16.99 16.27
CA SER A 107 -24.49 -17.46 15.02
C SER A 107 -25.38 -17.31 13.77
N LEU A 108 -26.70 -17.15 13.92
CA LEU A 108 -27.66 -16.88 12.83
C LEU A 108 -27.40 -17.63 11.49
N SER A 109 -27.25 -18.96 11.54
CA SER A 109 -26.86 -19.84 10.40
C SER A 109 -27.74 -19.86 9.14
N GLN A 110 -28.84 -19.11 9.09
CA GLN A 110 -29.76 -19.04 7.94
C GLN A 110 -30.15 -17.60 7.58
N ALA A 111 -29.46 -16.62 8.16
CA ALA A 111 -29.78 -15.21 7.97
C ALA A 111 -28.88 -14.60 6.89
N TYR A 112 -29.41 -13.63 6.16
CA TYR A 112 -28.63 -12.82 5.21
C TYR A 112 -28.28 -11.52 5.93
N SER A 113 -27.19 -11.53 6.71
CA SER A 113 -26.83 -10.43 7.60
C SER A 113 -26.03 -9.34 6.89
N GLY A 114 -26.47 -8.09 7.01
CA GLY A 114 -25.88 -6.92 6.35
C GLY A 114 -24.87 -6.14 7.21
N GLY A 115 -25.02 -6.20 8.53
CA GLY A 115 -24.25 -5.38 9.47
C GLY A 115 -24.50 -5.78 10.93
N ALA A 116 -23.65 -5.31 11.82
CA ALA A 116 -23.82 -5.51 13.26
C ALA A 116 -23.31 -4.29 14.04
N SER A 117 -23.86 -4.07 15.23
CA SER A 117 -23.35 -3.09 16.19
C SER A 117 -23.58 -3.56 17.62
N PHE A 118 -22.66 -3.20 18.51
CA PHE A 118 -22.79 -3.39 19.94
C PHE A 118 -23.31 -2.12 20.60
N ALA A 119 -24.26 -2.22 21.53
CA ALA A 119 -24.78 -1.10 22.31
C ALA A 119 -25.43 -1.61 23.61
N ASP A 120 -25.26 -0.92 24.74
CA ASP A 120 -26.01 -1.18 25.97
C ASP A 120 -27.38 -0.47 25.91
N TYR A 121 -28.31 -1.05 25.16
CA TYR A 121 -29.63 -0.45 24.94
C TYR A 121 -30.47 -0.35 26.22
N ASN A 122 -30.10 -1.08 27.27
CA ASN A 122 -30.90 -1.22 28.48
C ASN A 122 -30.22 -0.66 29.75
N ASN A 123 -29.05 -0.03 29.57
CA ASN A 123 -28.26 0.65 30.60
C ASN A 123 -27.81 -0.26 31.78
N ASP A 124 -27.76 -1.58 31.59
CA ASP A 124 -27.35 -2.53 32.65
C ASP A 124 -25.82 -2.71 32.78
N GLY A 125 -25.08 -2.11 31.86
CA GLY A 125 -23.63 -2.15 31.74
C GLY A 125 -23.13 -3.07 30.63
N TRP A 126 -23.89 -4.04 30.16
CA TRP A 126 -23.36 -5.06 29.27
C TRP A 126 -23.71 -4.72 27.82
N LEU A 127 -22.69 -4.70 26.95
CA LEU A 127 -22.93 -4.45 25.53
C LEU A 127 -23.82 -5.56 24.95
N ASP A 128 -24.97 -5.15 24.43
CA ASP A 128 -25.92 -5.99 23.71
C ASP A 128 -25.59 -5.95 22.21
N LEU A 129 -26.02 -6.96 21.45
CA LEU A 129 -25.69 -7.08 20.02
C LEU A 129 -26.93 -6.91 19.16
N TYR A 130 -26.88 -5.98 18.20
CA TYR A 130 -27.91 -5.83 17.17
C TYR A 130 -27.37 -6.20 15.79
N VAL A 131 -28.11 -7.07 15.09
CA VAL A 131 -27.71 -7.60 13.78
C VAL A 131 -28.80 -7.29 12.76
N VAL A 132 -28.44 -6.52 11.74
CA VAL A 132 -29.33 -6.18 10.64
C VAL A 132 -29.29 -7.23 9.54
N ASN A 133 -30.45 -7.51 8.95
CA ASN A 133 -30.63 -8.61 8.02
C ASN A 133 -31.55 -8.22 6.85
N TRP A 134 -31.44 -8.97 5.75
CA TRP A 134 -32.54 -9.10 4.82
C TRP A 134 -33.63 -9.99 5.45
N GLY A 135 -34.63 -9.33 6.02
CA GLY A 135 -35.72 -9.97 6.74
C GLY A 135 -35.78 -9.45 8.17
N THR A 136 -35.88 -10.36 9.14
CA THR A 136 -35.96 -9.98 10.55
C THR A 136 -34.56 -9.67 11.08
N ASN A 137 -34.37 -8.43 11.56
CA ASN A 137 -33.24 -8.02 12.37
C ASN A 137 -33.30 -8.67 13.75
N HIS A 138 -32.16 -8.81 14.42
CA HIS A 138 -32.07 -9.46 15.73
C HIS A 138 -31.45 -8.54 16.77
N LEU A 139 -32.11 -8.38 17.92
CA LEU A 139 -31.54 -7.77 19.12
C LEU A 139 -31.28 -8.86 20.16
N PHE A 140 -30.02 -8.99 20.55
CA PHE A 140 -29.52 -9.98 21.48
C PHE A 140 -29.07 -9.29 22.77
N ARG A 141 -29.83 -9.49 23.85
CA ARG A 141 -29.45 -8.99 25.17
C ARG A 141 -28.36 -9.87 25.77
N ASN A 142 -27.29 -9.27 26.24
CA ASN A 142 -26.19 -9.89 26.95
C ASN A 142 -26.60 -10.21 28.39
N GLU A 143 -26.35 -11.45 28.82
CA GLU A 143 -26.68 -11.94 30.17
C GLU A 143 -25.45 -11.87 31.09
N GLY A 144 -24.81 -10.70 31.16
CA GLY A 144 -23.69 -10.45 32.04
C GLY A 144 -22.38 -11.14 31.63
N GLY A 145 -22.05 -11.14 30.33
CA GLY A 145 -20.90 -11.83 29.74
C GLY A 145 -21.07 -13.36 29.66
N GLN A 146 -22.21 -13.91 30.09
CA GLN A 146 -22.47 -15.35 30.09
C GLN A 146 -23.09 -15.87 28.78
N GLY A 147 -23.36 -14.97 27.82
CA GLY A 147 -23.98 -15.26 26.53
C GLY A 147 -25.13 -14.32 26.25
N PHE A 148 -25.90 -14.61 25.18
CA PHE A 148 -26.93 -13.72 24.69
C PHE A 148 -28.32 -14.37 24.63
N VAL A 149 -29.36 -13.56 24.76
CA VAL A 149 -30.77 -13.93 24.59
C VAL A 149 -31.40 -13.05 23.52
N ASP A 150 -32.01 -13.67 22.51
CA ASP A 150 -32.79 -12.94 21.51
C ASP A 150 -34.06 -12.34 22.14
N VAL A 151 -34.08 -11.00 22.21
CA VAL A 151 -35.19 -10.20 22.76
C VAL A 151 -35.93 -9.42 21.66
N THR A 152 -35.66 -9.70 20.38
CA THR A 152 -36.17 -8.97 19.22
C THR A 152 -37.68 -8.73 19.26
N ALA A 153 -38.44 -9.80 19.53
CA ALA A 153 -39.90 -9.73 19.57
C ALA A 153 -40.42 -8.96 20.79
N GLN A 154 -39.69 -8.98 21.91
CA GLN A 154 -40.02 -8.20 23.10
C GLN A 154 -39.71 -6.71 22.86
N ALA A 155 -38.56 -6.42 22.26
CA ALA A 155 -38.10 -5.06 22.00
C ALA A 155 -38.85 -4.37 20.86
N SER A 156 -39.51 -5.12 19.98
CA SER A 156 -40.28 -4.61 18.82
C SER A 156 -39.42 -3.96 17.72
N VAL A 157 -38.19 -4.44 17.53
CA VAL A 157 -37.20 -3.89 16.56
C VAL A 157 -36.91 -4.80 15.36
N GLY A 158 -37.59 -5.95 15.25
CA GLY A 158 -37.24 -6.97 14.25
C GLY A 158 -37.44 -6.55 12.79
N GLY A 159 -38.55 -5.91 12.45
CA GLY A 159 -38.85 -5.53 11.05
C GLY A 159 -38.88 -6.72 10.06
N ASP A 160 -39.06 -6.39 8.77
CA ASP A 160 -39.00 -7.32 7.63
C ASP A 160 -38.34 -6.71 6.37
N ALA A 161 -37.66 -5.58 6.53
CA ALA A 161 -36.99 -4.83 5.48
C ALA A 161 -35.67 -5.48 5.02
N ASN A 162 -35.01 -4.90 4.03
CA ASN A 162 -33.64 -5.26 3.66
C ASN A 162 -32.66 -4.25 4.30
N SER A 163 -32.46 -4.45 5.60
CA SER A 163 -31.66 -3.59 6.47
C SER A 163 -30.17 -3.74 6.14
N GLN A 164 -29.48 -2.61 5.92
CA GLN A 164 -28.04 -2.61 5.62
C GLN A 164 -27.20 -2.27 6.84
N THR A 165 -27.58 -1.26 7.61
CA THR A 165 -26.85 -0.79 8.81
C THR A 165 -27.77 -0.38 9.95
N ALA A 166 -27.18 -0.25 11.13
CA ALA A 166 -27.82 0.25 12.33
C ALA A 166 -26.87 1.18 13.09
N SER A 167 -27.40 2.30 13.55
CA SER A 167 -26.68 3.32 14.32
C SER A 167 -27.47 3.69 15.57
N TRP A 168 -26.76 3.99 16.64
CA TRP A 168 -27.32 4.30 17.95
C TRP A 168 -27.00 5.75 18.33
N GLY A 169 -27.96 6.42 18.95
CA GLY A 169 -27.85 7.80 19.42
C GLY A 169 -28.89 8.10 20.48
N ASP A 170 -28.80 9.22 21.16
CA ASP A 170 -29.74 9.65 22.19
C ASP A 170 -30.36 10.98 21.74
N TYR A 171 -31.29 10.90 20.77
CA TYR A 171 -31.67 12.10 20.01
C TYR A 171 -32.52 13.07 20.84
N ASP A 172 -33.18 12.59 21.89
CA ASP A 172 -33.97 13.40 22.81
C ASP A 172 -33.31 13.65 24.17
N ASN A 173 -32.04 13.25 24.32
CA ASN A 173 -31.21 13.45 25.50
C ASN A 173 -31.90 12.94 26.78
N ASP A 174 -32.56 11.78 26.70
CA ASP A 174 -33.29 11.17 27.81
C ASP A 174 -32.47 10.11 28.57
N GLY A 175 -31.27 9.81 28.08
CA GLY A 175 -30.31 8.89 28.67
C GLY A 175 -30.47 7.45 28.18
N TRP A 176 -31.29 7.19 27.16
CA TRP A 176 -31.48 5.87 26.55
C TRP A 176 -31.10 5.91 25.08
N LEU A 177 -30.31 4.92 24.64
CA LEU A 177 -29.95 4.84 23.22
C LEU A 177 -31.17 4.46 22.37
N ASP A 178 -31.51 5.36 21.46
CA ASP A 178 -32.39 5.19 20.31
C ASP A 178 -31.67 4.52 19.14
N LEU A 179 -32.44 4.00 18.19
CA LEU A 179 -31.92 3.17 17.10
C LEU A 179 -32.41 3.67 15.74
N TYR A 180 -31.47 3.98 14.85
CA TYR A 180 -31.72 4.18 13.43
C TYR A 180 -31.35 2.93 12.63
N VAL A 181 -32.22 2.48 11.73
CA VAL A 181 -31.97 1.35 10.81
C VAL A 181 -32.15 1.81 9.37
N ALA A 182 -31.06 1.81 8.61
CA ALA A 182 -31.07 2.15 7.18
C ALA A 182 -31.47 0.93 6.34
N ASN A 183 -32.42 1.12 5.43
CA ASN A 183 -33.01 0.07 4.62
C ASN A 183 -32.83 0.37 3.12
N TRP A 184 -32.36 -0.62 2.38
CA TRP A 184 -32.14 -0.52 0.94
C TRP A 184 -33.03 -1.49 0.16
N SER A 185 -33.65 -1.01 -0.92
CA SER A 185 -34.59 -1.79 -1.71
C SER A 185 -34.00 -2.29 -3.03
N CYS A 186 -34.00 -3.61 -3.20
CA CYS A 186 -33.65 -4.26 -4.46
C CYS A 186 -34.79 -4.30 -5.51
N TYR A 187 -35.83 -3.44 -5.40
CA TYR A 187 -36.93 -3.39 -6.38
C TYR A 187 -36.44 -2.98 -7.79
N PRO A 188 -37.00 -3.57 -8.89
CA PRO A 188 -37.99 -4.64 -8.93
C PRO A 188 -37.40 -6.05 -8.88
N ARG A 189 -36.08 -6.19 -8.73
CA ARG A 189 -35.33 -7.45 -8.92
C ARG A 189 -35.68 -8.53 -7.90
N CYS A 190 -36.15 -8.15 -6.71
CA CYS A 190 -36.36 -9.06 -5.58
C CYS A 190 -37.81 -9.11 -5.05
N GLY A 191 -38.79 -8.54 -5.78
CA GLY A 191 -40.20 -8.61 -5.37
C GLY A 191 -40.60 -7.71 -4.19
N ARG A 192 -39.74 -6.75 -3.80
CA ARG A 192 -40.05 -5.68 -2.85
C ARG A 192 -41.10 -4.68 -3.39
N PRO A 193 -41.70 -3.81 -2.57
CA PRO A 193 -42.61 -2.77 -3.04
C PRO A 193 -41.91 -1.71 -3.89
N SER A 194 -42.64 -1.07 -4.82
CA SER A 194 -42.10 0.03 -5.63
C SER A 194 -41.82 1.30 -4.82
N GLN A 195 -42.34 1.36 -3.59
CA GLN A 195 -42.09 2.45 -2.65
C GLN A 195 -40.75 2.30 -1.91
N GLY A 196 -40.06 1.16 -2.06
CA GLY A 196 -38.86 0.84 -1.28
C GLY A 196 -39.17 0.20 0.07
N ASP A 197 -38.13 -0.24 0.77
CA ASP A 197 -38.18 -0.58 2.19
C ASP A 197 -37.73 0.66 2.97
N SER A 198 -38.65 1.38 3.63
CA SER A 198 -38.30 2.62 4.34
C SER A 198 -37.45 2.38 5.57
N ASP A 199 -36.48 3.27 5.80
CA ASP A 199 -35.66 3.38 7.01
C ASP A 199 -36.54 3.49 8.27
N ARG A 200 -35.96 3.18 9.43
CA ARG A 200 -36.66 3.24 10.71
C ARG A 200 -35.88 4.03 11.75
N LEU A 201 -36.58 4.92 12.46
CA LEU A 201 -36.11 5.52 13.71
C LEU A 201 -36.96 4.96 14.85
N TYR A 202 -36.31 4.35 15.83
CA TYR A 202 -36.91 3.74 17.00
C TYR A 202 -36.51 4.50 18.26
N HIS A 203 -37.50 5.02 18.98
CA HIS A 203 -37.31 5.61 20.30
C HIS A 203 -37.28 4.53 21.38
N ASN A 204 -36.30 4.57 22.27
CA ASN A 204 -36.17 3.64 23.38
C ASN A 204 -37.04 4.09 24.57
N ASN A 205 -38.02 3.26 24.97
CA ASN A 205 -38.96 3.65 26.02
C ASN A 205 -38.38 3.51 27.46
N GLY A 206 -37.13 3.08 27.60
CA GLY A 206 -36.46 2.85 28.89
C GLY A 206 -36.98 1.64 29.69
N ASP A 207 -37.83 0.81 29.09
CA ASP A 207 -38.37 -0.43 29.68
C ASP A 207 -37.96 -1.70 28.92
N GLY A 208 -36.99 -1.55 28.03
CA GLY A 208 -36.49 -2.60 27.14
C GLY A 208 -37.35 -2.82 25.89
N THR A 209 -38.23 -1.87 25.57
CA THR A 209 -39.03 -1.85 24.33
C THR A 209 -38.81 -0.57 23.55
N PHE A 210 -39.06 -0.62 22.24
CA PHE A 210 -38.92 0.52 21.35
C PHE A 210 -40.25 0.92 20.71
N THR A 211 -40.38 2.21 20.40
CA THR A 211 -41.49 2.79 19.63
C THR A 211 -40.98 3.28 18.28
N ASP A 212 -41.57 2.83 17.18
CA ASP A 212 -41.28 3.38 15.84
C ASP A 212 -41.76 4.83 15.75
N VAL A 213 -40.80 5.76 15.70
CA VAL A 213 -41.01 7.21 15.62
C VAL A 213 -40.54 7.79 14.29
N THR A 214 -40.30 6.96 13.27
CA THR A 214 -39.81 7.35 11.92
C THR A 214 -40.53 8.57 11.33
N ARG A 215 -41.82 8.74 11.65
CA ARG A 215 -42.63 9.91 11.25
C ARG A 215 -42.10 11.27 11.75
N LEU A 216 -41.17 11.30 12.70
CA LEU A 216 -40.45 12.50 13.15
C LEU A 216 -39.63 13.14 12.03
N LEU A 217 -39.05 12.32 11.15
CA LEU A 217 -38.14 12.76 10.09
C LEU A 217 -38.88 13.40 8.90
N ARG A 218 -40.23 13.39 8.91
CA ARG A 218 -41.15 14.13 8.01
C ARG A 218 -40.76 14.15 6.53
N GLY A 219 -40.19 13.07 6.03
CA GLY A 219 -39.80 12.87 4.64
C GLY A 219 -39.92 11.40 4.29
N ASP A 220 -40.03 11.11 3.00
CA ASP A 220 -40.07 9.73 2.53
C ASP A 220 -38.63 9.20 2.45
N THR A 221 -38.28 8.24 3.30
CA THR A 221 -37.08 7.40 3.15
C THR A 221 -37.44 6.28 2.17
N TYR A 222 -37.24 6.49 0.87
CA TYR A 222 -37.73 5.63 -0.21
C TYR A 222 -36.95 4.31 -0.39
N GLY A 223 -36.35 3.79 0.68
CA GLY A 223 -35.55 2.56 0.65
C GLY A 223 -34.28 2.67 -0.19
N ALA A 224 -33.63 3.82 -0.12
CA ALA A 224 -32.29 4.07 -0.67
C ALA A 224 -31.21 4.12 0.43
N GLY A 225 -31.60 4.02 1.70
CA GLY A 225 -30.70 4.23 2.83
C GLY A 225 -29.67 3.13 2.95
N PHE A 226 -28.40 3.52 3.07
CA PHE A 226 -27.29 2.59 3.26
C PHE A 226 -26.66 2.75 4.64
N VAL A 227 -26.23 3.96 5.01
CA VAL A 227 -25.55 4.24 6.30
C VAL A 227 -26.03 5.57 6.85
N ALA A 228 -26.35 5.60 8.15
CA ALA A 228 -26.64 6.82 8.89
C ALA A 228 -25.66 7.00 10.06
N SER A 229 -25.42 8.24 10.48
CA SER A 229 -24.67 8.56 11.70
C SER A 229 -25.43 9.57 12.53
N PHE A 230 -25.39 9.40 13.86
CA PHE A 230 -25.81 10.41 14.82
C PHE A 230 -24.60 11.29 15.15
N THR A 231 -24.70 12.60 14.94
CA THR A 231 -23.62 13.55 15.21
C THR A 231 -24.20 14.94 15.44
N ASP A 232 -23.61 15.74 16.32
CA ASP A 232 -23.97 17.15 16.54
C ASP A 232 -23.20 18.03 15.54
N TYR A 233 -23.69 18.18 14.30
CA TYR A 233 -22.89 18.80 13.21
C TYR A 233 -22.81 20.34 13.32
N ASP A 234 -23.75 20.98 14.02
CA ASP A 234 -23.80 22.43 14.20
C ASP A 234 -23.46 22.91 15.63
N ASN A 235 -22.98 21.99 16.47
CA ASN A 235 -22.44 22.23 17.81
C ASN A 235 -23.45 22.87 18.78
N ASP A 236 -24.74 22.55 18.62
CA ASP A 236 -25.80 23.11 19.46
C ASP A 236 -26.15 22.23 20.68
N GLY A 237 -25.61 21.01 20.71
CA GLY A 237 -25.66 20.09 21.84
C GLY A 237 -26.79 19.06 21.78
N ASP A 238 -27.52 18.94 20.66
CA ASP A 238 -28.32 17.76 20.38
C ASP A 238 -27.80 17.01 19.13
N GLN A 239 -28.05 15.69 19.07
CA GLN A 239 -27.54 14.87 17.96
C GLN A 239 -28.46 14.99 16.75
N ASP A 240 -27.88 15.31 15.60
CA ASP A 240 -28.49 15.29 14.28
C ASP A 240 -28.32 13.93 13.61
N ILE A 241 -28.96 13.76 12.44
CA ILE A 241 -28.84 12.53 11.65
C ILE A 241 -28.39 12.86 10.23
N TYR A 242 -27.23 12.37 9.84
CA TYR A 242 -26.79 12.35 8.44
C TYR A 242 -26.96 10.95 7.84
N LEU A 243 -27.60 10.85 6.68
CA LEU A 243 -27.87 9.60 5.96
C LEU A 243 -27.27 9.67 4.55
N VAL A 244 -26.46 8.68 4.24
CA VAL A 244 -25.95 8.39 2.91
C VAL A 244 -26.90 7.45 2.19
N ASN A 245 -27.34 7.87 1.00
CA ASN A 245 -28.23 7.11 0.13
C ASN A 245 -27.47 6.51 -1.07
N ASP A 246 -27.82 5.28 -1.41
CA ASP A 246 -27.43 4.61 -2.65
C ASP A 246 -28.45 4.90 -3.78
N GLU A 247 -28.16 4.47 -5.01
CA GLU A 247 -29.11 4.59 -6.12
C GLU A 247 -30.34 3.69 -5.94
N PHE A 248 -31.52 4.27 -6.10
CA PHE A 248 -32.79 3.55 -6.23
C PHE A 248 -33.39 3.71 -7.65
N LEU A 249 -34.71 3.81 -7.80
CA LEU A 249 -35.36 4.01 -9.10
C LEU A 249 -35.06 5.38 -9.73
N PHE A 250 -34.67 6.36 -8.91
CA PHE A 250 -34.33 7.72 -9.30
C PHE A 250 -33.19 8.22 -8.40
N PRO A 251 -32.37 9.18 -8.86
CA PRO A 251 -31.37 9.83 -8.02
C PRO A 251 -32.03 10.37 -6.75
N THR A 252 -31.56 9.88 -5.60
CA THR A 252 -32.01 10.30 -4.28
C THR A 252 -30.80 10.90 -3.59
N GLY A 253 -30.89 12.19 -3.23
CA GLY A 253 -29.79 12.85 -2.52
C GLY A 253 -29.67 12.33 -1.09
N ASN A 254 -28.49 12.46 -0.51
CA ASN A 254 -28.26 12.28 0.93
C ASN A 254 -29.18 13.17 1.76
N LYS A 255 -29.37 12.81 3.04
CA LYS A 255 -30.26 13.51 3.96
C LYS A 255 -29.52 13.96 5.20
N LEU A 256 -29.85 15.16 5.67
CA LEU A 256 -29.38 15.75 6.92
C LEU A 256 -30.61 16.26 7.66
N TRP A 257 -30.93 15.62 8.78
CA TRP A 257 -31.99 16.07 9.67
C TRP A 257 -31.36 16.79 10.85
N ARG A 258 -31.49 18.12 10.85
CA ARG A 258 -31.16 18.91 12.04
C ARG A 258 -32.19 18.63 13.12
N ASN A 259 -31.72 18.30 14.31
CA ASN A 259 -32.53 18.18 15.50
C ASN A 259 -32.87 19.59 16.02
N ASP A 260 -34.16 19.91 16.13
CA ASP A 260 -34.60 21.21 16.64
C ASP A 260 -35.06 21.11 18.11
N GLY A 261 -34.80 19.96 18.73
CA GLY A 261 -35.15 19.65 20.10
C GLY A 261 -36.67 19.50 20.37
N PRO A 262 -37.06 19.59 21.66
CA PRO A 262 -38.42 19.32 22.10
C PRO A 262 -39.38 20.50 21.87
N GLY A 263 -40.68 20.21 21.88
CA GLY A 263 -41.74 21.24 22.00
C GLY A 263 -42.48 21.58 20.70
N CYS A 264 -42.27 20.81 19.63
CA CYS A 264 -43.08 20.89 18.42
C CYS A 264 -43.40 19.52 17.82
N GLY A 265 -44.30 19.51 16.82
CA GLY A 265 -44.77 18.29 16.17
C GLY A 265 -45.72 17.42 16.98
N ASP A 266 -46.19 16.34 16.34
CA ASP A 266 -47.22 15.45 16.88
C ASP A 266 -46.65 14.34 17.79
N LEU A 267 -45.32 14.29 17.99
CA LEU A 267 -44.62 13.40 18.91
C LEU A 267 -43.86 14.15 20.02
N GLY A 268 -43.85 15.49 19.99
CA GLY A 268 -43.20 16.30 21.01
C GLY A 268 -41.72 16.61 20.77
N HIS A 269 -41.12 16.08 19.71
CA HIS A 269 -39.76 16.34 19.24
C HIS A 269 -39.75 16.76 17.78
N CYS A 270 -38.72 17.50 17.36
CA CYS A 270 -38.64 18.07 16.02
C CYS A 270 -37.33 17.80 15.32
N PHE A 271 -37.45 17.41 14.06
CA PHE A 271 -36.36 17.40 13.09
C PHE A 271 -36.77 18.26 11.89
N THR A 272 -35.78 18.93 11.30
CA THR A 272 -35.92 19.62 10.02
C THR A 272 -34.90 19.06 9.03
N GLU A 273 -35.37 18.58 7.88
CA GLU A 273 -34.50 18.08 6.82
C GLU A 273 -33.93 19.27 6.04
N ILE A 274 -32.60 19.45 6.10
CA ILE A 274 -31.90 20.64 5.61
C ILE A 274 -30.84 20.34 4.57
N ALA A 275 -30.69 19.11 4.08
CA ALA A 275 -29.52 18.73 3.27
C ALA A 275 -29.33 19.64 2.06
N SER A 276 -30.40 19.97 1.34
CA SER A 276 -30.33 20.84 0.16
C SER A 276 -29.99 22.29 0.50
N GLU A 277 -30.43 22.78 1.66
CA GLU A 277 -30.14 24.14 2.13
C GLU A 277 -28.72 24.26 2.68
N ALA A 278 -28.20 23.17 3.26
CA ALA A 278 -26.85 23.04 3.78
C ALA A 278 -25.81 22.70 2.70
N GLY A 279 -26.22 22.28 1.50
CA GLY A 279 -25.29 21.80 0.45
C GLY A 279 -24.80 20.37 0.67
N ALA A 280 -25.54 19.58 1.46
CA ALA A 280 -25.21 18.21 1.85
C ALA A 280 -26.08 17.14 1.17
N ASP A 281 -26.88 17.51 0.15
CA ASP A 281 -27.82 16.64 -0.58
C ASP A 281 -27.22 15.90 -1.80
N SER A 282 -25.93 15.54 -1.73
CA SER A 282 -25.20 14.85 -2.79
C SER A 282 -25.99 13.68 -3.38
N GLN A 283 -26.15 13.68 -4.71
CA GLN A 283 -26.89 12.67 -5.47
C GLN A 283 -25.92 11.64 -6.07
N VAL A 284 -25.43 10.75 -5.22
CA VAL A 284 -24.44 9.72 -5.56
C VAL A 284 -24.94 8.31 -5.20
N MET A 285 -24.18 7.28 -5.53
CA MET A 285 -24.42 5.88 -5.12
C MET A 285 -23.67 5.60 -3.80
N GLY A 286 -24.03 6.36 -2.77
CA GLY A 286 -23.30 6.37 -1.51
C GLY A 286 -23.47 5.06 -0.73
N MET A 287 -22.36 4.48 -0.26
CA MET A 287 -22.37 3.19 0.46
C MET A 287 -21.78 3.26 1.86
N GLY A 288 -20.60 3.86 2.03
CA GLY A 288 -19.92 4.03 3.32
C GLY A 288 -19.93 5.48 3.79
N LEU A 289 -19.87 5.71 5.10
CA LEU A 289 -19.83 7.04 5.71
C LEU A 289 -18.74 7.10 6.79
N ALA A 290 -17.84 8.06 6.69
CA ALA A 290 -16.89 8.46 7.72
C ALA A 290 -17.25 9.86 8.21
N THR A 291 -17.29 10.03 9.54
CA THR A 291 -17.61 11.30 10.21
C THR A 291 -16.44 11.67 11.10
N ALA A 292 -15.79 12.80 10.81
CA ALA A 292 -14.57 13.23 11.51
C ALA A 292 -14.35 14.74 11.33
N ASP A 293 -13.79 15.38 12.34
CA ASP A 293 -13.11 16.68 12.23
C ASP A 293 -11.71 16.39 11.66
N TYR A 294 -11.55 16.45 10.33
CA TYR A 294 -10.30 16.03 9.67
C TYR A 294 -9.27 17.16 9.58
N ASP A 295 -9.73 18.42 9.55
CA ASP A 295 -8.87 19.60 9.47
C ASP A 295 -8.68 20.31 10.82
N ASN A 296 -9.16 19.69 11.90
CA ASN A 296 -9.00 20.14 13.29
C ASN A 296 -9.56 21.57 13.50
N ASP A 297 -10.63 21.93 12.79
CA ASP A 297 -11.29 23.23 12.90
C ASP A 297 -12.41 23.24 13.97
N GLY A 298 -12.79 22.06 14.45
CA GLY A 298 -13.75 21.83 15.53
C GLY A 298 -15.17 21.51 15.06
N ASP A 299 -15.41 21.45 13.76
CA ASP A 299 -16.67 21.04 13.15
C ASP A 299 -16.53 19.68 12.45
N PHE A 300 -17.56 18.83 12.49
CA PHE A 300 -17.48 17.50 11.88
C PHE A 300 -17.76 17.55 10.37
N ASP A 301 -16.92 16.84 9.61
CA ASP A 301 -17.01 16.66 8.17
C ASP A 301 -17.53 15.27 7.80
N PHE A 302 -17.96 15.12 6.54
CA PHE A 302 -18.48 13.86 6.02
C PHE A 302 -17.72 13.39 4.77
N TYR A 303 -17.07 12.23 4.87
CA TYR A 303 -16.56 11.52 3.70
C TYR A 303 -17.44 10.31 3.41
N PHE A 304 -17.81 10.09 2.16
CA PHE A 304 -18.56 8.89 1.80
C PHE A 304 -18.11 8.26 0.50
N SER A 305 -18.16 6.93 0.52
CA SER A 305 -17.74 6.07 -0.58
C SER A 305 -18.85 5.97 -1.63
N ASN A 306 -18.46 5.77 -2.89
CA ASN A 306 -19.38 5.80 -4.02
C ASN A 306 -18.97 4.80 -5.11
N ALA A 307 -19.85 4.55 -6.07
CA ALA A 307 -19.49 4.04 -7.39
C ALA A 307 -19.13 5.23 -8.31
N GLY A 308 -17.83 5.46 -8.52
CA GLY A 308 -17.30 6.64 -9.20
C GLY A 308 -16.66 7.63 -8.20
N PRO A 309 -16.67 8.95 -8.49
CA PRO A 309 -16.02 9.95 -7.64
C PRO A 309 -16.50 9.89 -6.19
N MET A 310 -15.55 9.98 -5.27
CA MET A 310 -15.82 10.04 -3.83
C MET A 310 -16.13 11.49 -3.44
N THR A 311 -16.77 11.69 -2.29
CA THR A 311 -17.15 13.02 -1.82
C THR A 311 -16.64 13.25 -0.40
N LEU A 312 -16.10 14.44 -0.17
CA LEU A 312 -15.68 14.96 1.13
C LEU A 312 -16.40 16.29 1.34
N LEU A 313 -17.47 16.26 2.14
CA LEU A 313 -18.20 17.45 2.53
C LEU A 313 -17.51 18.09 3.74
N GLN A 314 -16.78 19.17 3.48
CA GLN A 314 -16.16 19.99 4.51
C GLN A 314 -17.20 20.96 5.10
N ASN A 315 -17.41 20.91 6.41
CA ASN A 315 -18.24 21.85 7.16
C ASN A 315 -17.57 23.23 7.16
N GLN A 316 -18.36 24.30 7.04
CA GLN A 316 -17.84 25.67 6.97
C GLN A 316 -18.00 26.43 8.30
N GLY A 317 -18.47 25.75 9.35
CA GLY A 317 -18.76 26.31 10.67
C GLY A 317 -19.97 27.24 10.75
N ASP A 318 -20.76 27.29 9.67
CA ASP A 318 -22.04 28.00 9.63
C ASP A 318 -23.24 27.09 9.32
N GLY A 319 -23.02 25.77 9.42
CA GLY A 319 -24.01 24.72 9.12
C GLY A 319 -24.16 24.44 7.62
N THR A 320 -23.24 24.92 6.78
CA THR A 320 -23.18 24.60 5.34
C THR A 320 -21.92 23.80 4.99
N PHE A 321 -21.96 23.09 3.85
CA PHE A 321 -20.92 22.18 3.41
C PHE A 321 -20.43 22.49 1.99
N ASN A 322 -19.15 22.22 1.74
CA ASN A 322 -18.56 22.23 0.40
C ASN A 322 -17.93 20.86 0.08
N ASP A 323 -18.15 20.36 -1.14
CA ASP A 323 -17.41 19.18 -1.61
C ASP A 323 -15.98 19.58 -2.01
N VAL A 324 -15.01 19.03 -1.29
CA VAL A 324 -13.58 19.28 -1.48
C VAL A 324 -12.79 18.01 -1.82
N ALA A 325 -13.43 16.87 -2.13
CA ALA A 325 -12.73 15.59 -2.32
C ALA A 325 -11.55 15.66 -3.29
N GLN A 326 -11.77 16.28 -4.46
CA GLN A 326 -10.74 16.46 -5.47
C GLN A 326 -9.63 17.43 -5.03
N LEU A 327 -9.99 18.50 -4.33
CA LEU A 327 -9.03 19.49 -3.84
C LEU A 327 -8.16 18.92 -2.70
N ALA A 328 -8.77 18.12 -1.83
CA ALA A 328 -8.12 17.44 -0.72
C ALA A 328 -7.31 16.22 -1.18
N GLY A 329 -7.51 15.71 -2.40
CA GLY A 329 -6.75 14.57 -2.93
C GLY A 329 -7.27 13.19 -2.51
N VAL A 330 -8.52 13.11 -2.03
CA VAL A 330 -9.18 11.88 -1.57
C VAL A 330 -10.22 11.34 -2.56
N ASP A 331 -10.33 11.94 -3.73
CA ASP A 331 -11.19 11.46 -4.82
C ASP A 331 -10.61 10.22 -5.49
N VAL A 332 -11.47 9.25 -5.79
CA VAL A 332 -11.14 7.98 -6.47
C VAL A 332 -12.15 7.76 -7.59
N PRO A 333 -12.04 8.51 -8.70
CA PRO A 333 -13.09 8.59 -9.73
C PRO A 333 -13.35 7.27 -10.46
N ASP A 334 -12.36 6.37 -10.48
CA ASP A 334 -12.41 5.10 -11.19
C ASP A 334 -12.59 3.88 -10.26
N GLY A 335 -13.04 4.08 -9.02
CA GLY A 335 -13.26 3.02 -8.03
C GLY A 335 -14.74 2.80 -7.67
N VAL A 336 -15.05 1.60 -7.19
CA VAL A 336 -16.33 1.29 -6.53
C VAL A 336 -16.04 0.97 -5.07
N ALA A 337 -16.25 1.96 -4.22
CA ALA A 337 -15.91 1.90 -2.82
C ALA A 337 -17.14 1.72 -1.92
N TRP A 338 -17.01 0.92 -0.88
CA TRP A 338 -18.13 0.43 -0.09
C TRP A 338 -18.10 0.88 1.38
N ALA A 339 -16.92 1.12 1.93
CA ALA A 339 -16.73 1.55 3.30
C ALA A 339 -15.61 2.60 3.38
N ALA A 340 -15.69 3.49 4.36
CA ALA A 340 -14.67 4.48 4.68
C ALA A 340 -14.52 4.58 6.20
N ALA A 341 -13.30 4.78 6.71
CA ALA A 341 -13.05 4.93 8.14
C ALA A 341 -12.00 6.02 8.40
N PRO A 342 -12.28 6.97 9.31
CA PRO A 342 -11.27 7.87 9.82
C PRO A 342 -10.41 7.15 10.86
N LEU A 343 -9.12 7.46 10.89
CA LEU A 343 -8.15 6.96 11.86
C LEU A 343 -6.94 7.88 11.90
N ASP A 344 -6.19 7.92 12.99
CA ASP A 344 -4.85 8.53 13.04
C ASP A 344 -3.85 7.37 13.09
N TYR A 345 -3.28 6.98 11.95
CA TYR A 345 -2.55 5.70 11.88
C TYR A 345 -1.11 5.83 12.40
N ASP A 346 -0.50 7.01 12.33
CA ASP A 346 0.89 7.28 12.75
C ASP A 346 0.99 8.15 14.01
N ASN A 347 -0.14 8.43 14.65
CA ASN A 347 -0.29 9.20 15.89
C ASN A 347 0.18 10.67 15.76
N ASP A 348 0.13 11.25 14.57
CA ASP A 348 0.63 12.61 14.33
C ASP A 348 -0.33 13.73 14.78
N GLY A 349 -1.57 13.38 15.12
CA GLY A 349 -2.62 14.29 15.58
C GLY A 349 -3.59 14.75 14.50
N TRP A 350 -3.49 14.22 13.28
CA TRP A 350 -4.42 14.47 12.17
C TRP A 350 -5.17 13.19 11.82
N GLN A 351 -6.49 13.29 11.59
CA GLN A 351 -7.25 12.13 11.14
C GLN A 351 -6.96 11.87 9.66
N ASP A 352 -6.32 10.74 9.40
CA ASP A 352 -6.17 10.08 8.12
C ASP A 352 -7.48 9.39 7.70
N LEU A 353 -7.46 8.78 6.51
CA LEU A 353 -8.63 8.14 5.93
C LEU A 353 -8.28 6.82 5.24
N TYR A 354 -8.98 5.75 5.59
CA TYR A 354 -8.90 4.46 4.89
C TYR A 354 -10.20 4.20 4.10
N LEU A 355 -10.07 3.75 2.85
CA LEU A 355 -11.19 3.49 1.94
C LEU A 355 -11.17 2.03 1.46
N ALA A 356 -12.30 1.34 1.59
CA ALA A 356 -12.49 0.00 1.06
C ALA A 356 -13.04 0.06 -0.36
N VAL A 357 -12.25 -0.44 -1.31
CA VAL A 357 -12.58 -0.48 -2.74
C VAL A 357 -12.75 -1.93 -3.17
N MET A 358 -13.90 -2.24 -3.76
CA MET A 358 -14.21 -3.60 -4.19
C MET A 358 -13.70 -3.87 -5.60
N THR A 359 -13.98 -2.95 -6.54
CA THR A 359 -13.64 -3.09 -7.95
C THR A 359 -13.27 -1.76 -8.57
N THR A 360 -12.67 -1.79 -9.77
CA THR A 360 -12.63 -0.64 -10.68
C THR A 360 -14.05 -0.22 -11.11
N ALA A 361 -14.21 1.01 -11.60
CA ALA A 361 -15.49 1.62 -11.98
C ALA A 361 -16.23 0.88 -13.11
N ASP A 362 -15.51 0.13 -13.94
CA ASP A 362 -16.07 -0.73 -15.00
C ASP A 362 -16.45 -2.14 -14.49
N HIS A 363 -16.21 -2.42 -13.21
CA HIS A 363 -16.38 -3.71 -12.55
C HIS A 363 -15.59 -4.86 -13.17
N GLN A 364 -14.50 -4.58 -13.91
CA GLN A 364 -13.67 -5.61 -14.56
C GLN A 364 -12.39 -5.96 -13.79
N GLY A 365 -11.94 -5.10 -12.87
CA GLY A 365 -10.72 -5.30 -12.06
C GLY A 365 -10.95 -5.09 -10.56
N ILE A 366 -9.92 -5.38 -9.76
CA ILE A 366 -9.86 -5.04 -8.34
C ILE A 366 -8.91 -3.85 -8.20
N ALA A 367 -9.31 -2.85 -7.42
CA ALA A 367 -8.51 -1.66 -7.14
C ALA A 367 -7.97 -1.75 -5.71
N ALA A 368 -6.72 -1.33 -5.50
CA ALA A 368 -6.10 -1.31 -4.18
C ALA A 368 -6.82 -0.33 -3.25
N ASN A 369 -7.02 -0.73 -1.99
CA ASN A 369 -7.58 0.13 -0.97
C ASN A 369 -6.68 1.34 -0.68
N PRO A 370 -7.16 2.58 -0.85
CA PRO A 370 -6.41 3.75 -0.40
C PRO A 370 -6.32 3.83 1.12
N LEU A 371 -5.10 4.00 1.61
CA LEU A 371 -4.78 4.75 2.83
C LEU A 371 -4.31 6.15 2.43
N PHE A 372 -5.04 7.16 2.90
CA PHE A 372 -4.77 8.58 2.70
C PHE A 372 -4.22 9.19 3.98
N HIS A 373 -2.95 9.59 3.95
CA HIS A 373 -2.31 10.32 5.04
C HIS A 373 -2.70 11.80 5.00
N ASN A 374 -3.16 12.36 6.10
CA ASN A 374 -3.53 13.76 6.20
C ASN A 374 -2.28 14.63 6.41
N ASN A 375 -2.03 15.57 5.49
CA ASN A 375 -0.82 16.41 5.53
C ASN A 375 -0.92 17.57 6.54
N GLY A 376 -2.05 17.74 7.22
CA GLY A 376 -2.31 18.83 8.18
C GLY A 376 -2.51 20.22 7.54
N ASP A 377 -2.74 20.27 6.22
CA ASP A 377 -2.98 21.49 5.46
C ASP A 377 -4.29 21.47 4.66
N GLY A 378 -5.18 20.53 5.00
CA GLY A 378 -6.44 20.26 4.30
C GLY A 378 -6.30 19.36 3.07
N THR A 379 -5.11 18.80 2.83
CA THR A 379 -4.85 17.84 1.74
C THR A 379 -4.33 16.51 2.27
N PHE A 380 -4.45 15.48 1.44
CA PHE A 380 -4.02 14.12 1.74
C PHE A 380 -3.01 13.59 0.73
N SER A 381 -2.13 12.71 1.20
CA SER A 381 -1.17 11.95 0.41
C SER A 381 -1.55 10.47 0.42
N ARG A 382 -1.54 9.79 -0.73
CA ARG A 382 -1.79 8.34 -0.78
C ARG A 382 -0.51 7.59 -0.35
N VAL A 383 -0.61 6.79 0.70
CA VAL A 383 0.53 6.05 1.29
C VAL A 383 0.37 4.52 1.20
N SER A 384 -0.51 4.04 0.33
CA SER A 384 -0.95 2.64 0.34
C SER A 384 0.13 1.68 -0.18
N SER A 385 0.84 2.03 -1.26
CA SER A 385 1.88 1.17 -1.85
C SER A 385 3.02 0.89 -0.86
N GLY A 386 3.31 -0.39 -0.60
CA GLY A 386 4.34 -0.82 0.35
C GLY A 386 4.01 -0.65 1.84
N SER A 387 2.85 -0.08 2.20
CA SER A 387 2.44 0.10 3.60
C SER A 387 1.95 -1.18 4.27
N GLY A 388 1.53 -2.18 3.50
CA GLY A 388 0.77 -3.35 4.00
C GLY A 388 -0.71 -3.06 4.24
N ALA A 389 -1.16 -1.81 4.14
CA ALA A 389 -2.58 -1.43 4.13
C ALA A 389 -3.21 -1.52 2.72
N SER A 390 -2.40 -1.62 1.67
CA SER A 390 -2.86 -1.96 0.30
C SER A 390 -3.28 -3.42 0.21
N ASP A 391 -4.34 -3.81 0.93
CA ASP A 391 -5.00 -5.05 0.59
C ASP A 391 -5.55 -4.93 -0.85
N VAL A 392 -5.25 -5.95 -1.65
CA VAL A 392 -5.66 -6.09 -3.06
C VAL A 392 -6.90 -6.98 -3.18
N GLY A 393 -7.56 -7.29 -2.06
CA GLY A 393 -8.85 -7.95 -2.02
C GLY A 393 -10.02 -7.01 -2.38
N PRO A 394 -11.16 -7.54 -2.87
CA PRO A 394 -12.37 -6.78 -3.11
C PRO A 394 -13.06 -6.40 -1.79
N THR A 395 -12.54 -5.38 -1.10
CA THR A 395 -12.96 -4.99 0.25
C THR A 395 -14.31 -4.27 0.23
N MET A 396 -15.17 -4.62 1.18
CA MET A 396 -16.52 -4.06 1.32
C MET A 396 -16.82 -3.46 2.70
N GLY A 397 -16.22 -3.97 3.78
CA GLY A 397 -16.45 -3.49 5.15
C GLY A 397 -15.17 -3.08 5.85
N ILE A 398 -15.23 -2.09 6.74
CA ILE A 398 -14.11 -1.63 7.60
C ILE A 398 -14.64 -1.38 9.01
N ALA A 399 -13.92 -1.83 10.05
CA ALA A 399 -14.07 -1.33 11.41
C ALA A 399 -12.72 -1.11 12.09
N THR A 400 -12.61 -0.07 12.92
CA THR A 400 -11.39 0.33 13.63
C THR A 400 -11.46 0.03 15.13
N ALA A 401 -10.32 -0.35 15.71
CA ALA A 401 -10.12 -0.54 17.16
C ALA A 401 -8.62 -0.57 17.50
N ASP A 402 -8.23 -0.23 18.72
CA ASP A 402 -6.89 -0.54 19.27
C ASP A 402 -6.97 -1.90 19.98
N PHE A 403 -6.98 -2.99 19.21
CA PHE A 403 -7.43 -4.30 19.74
C PHE A 403 -6.47 -4.88 20.78
N ASN A 404 -5.22 -4.44 20.75
CA ASN A 404 -4.14 -4.92 21.61
C ASN A 404 -3.71 -3.87 22.65
N ASN A 405 -4.41 -2.72 22.73
CA ASN A 405 -4.15 -1.64 23.67
C ASN A 405 -2.72 -1.06 23.55
N ASP A 406 -2.14 -1.05 22.35
CA ASP A 406 -0.78 -0.56 22.11
C ASP A 406 -0.71 0.92 21.70
N GLY A 407 -1.87 1.55 21.49
CA GLY A 407 -1.97 2.94 21.06
C GLY A 407 -1.85 3.15 19.57
N SER A 408 -1.99 2.11 18.77
CA SER A 408 -2.06 2.18 17.31
C SER A 408 -3.44 1.68 16.88
N VAL A 409 -4.18 2.48 16.11
CA VAL A 409 -5.50 2.06 15.64
C VAL A 409 -5.35 1.01 14.53
N ASP A 410 -5.94 -0.17 14.75
CA ASP A 410 -5.91 -1.32 13.83
C ASP A 410 -7.17 -1.38 12.94
N LEU A 411 -7.11 -2.19 11.88
CA LEU A 411 -8.20 -2.36 10.91
C LEU A 411 -8.68 -3.80 10.85
N LEU A 412 -9.98 -4.02 11.04
CA LEU A 412 -10.67 -5.23 10.60
C LEU A 412 -11.38 -4.94 9.28
N ILE A 413 -10.94 -5.57 8.20
CA ILE A 413 -11.50 -5.40 6.86
C ILE A 413 -12.26 -6.64 6.40
N GLY A 414 -13.34 -6.43 5.66
CA GLY A 414 -14.17 -7.49 5.11
C GLY A 414 -14.03 -7.56 3.59
N ASN A 415 -13.43 -8.63 3.09
CA ASN A 415 -13.25 -8.90 1.66
C ASN A 415 -14.33 -9.83 1.14
N LYS A 416 -14.93 -9.45 0.01
CA LYS A 416 -15.82 -10.33 -0.72
C LYS A 416 -15.07 -11.61 -1.09
N ASP A 417 -15.72 -12.76 -0.90
CA ASP A 417 -15.18 -14.11 -1.16
C ASP A 417 -14.02 -14.59 -0.26
N ASP A 418 -13.22 -13.69 0.30
CA ASP A 418 -12.05 -14.03 1.14
C ASP A 418 -12.29 -13.86 2.66
N GLY A 419 -13.40 -13.23 3.07
CA GLY A 419 -13.78 -13.10 4.48
C GLY A 419 -13.12 -11.91 5.17
N TYR A 420 -12.87 -12.02 6.47
CA TYR A 420 -12.33 -10.90 7.26
C TYR A 420 -10.82 -11.03 7.49
N SER A 421 -10.12 -9.91 7.34
CA SER A 421 -8.70 -9.77 7.64
C SER A 421 -8.46 -8.75 8.75
N LEU A 422 -7.62 -9.09 9.71
CA LEU A 422 -7.12 -8.17 10.74
C LEU A 422 -5.74 -7.64 10.31
N LEU A 423 -5.68 -6.34 10.04
CA LEU A 423 -4.45 -5.61 9.75
C LEU A 423 -4.00 -4.88 11.01
N GLN A 424 -2.89 -5.34 11.58
CA GLN A 424 -2.28 -4.71 12.75
C GLN A 424 -1.46 -3.50 12.32
N ASN A 425 -1.75 -2.34 12.89
CA ASN A 425 -1.01 -1.12 12.70
C ASN A 425 0.25 -1.12 13.57
N GLN A 426 1.38 -0.78 12.95
CA GLN A 426 2.67 -0.62 13.61
C GLN A 426 3.23 0.79 13.44
N ALA A 427 2.60 1.62 12.59
CA ALA A 427 3.07 2.95 12.26
C ALA A 427 3.09 3.89 13.47
N GLY A 428 2.04 3.86 14.30
CA GLY A 428 1.96 4.65 15.53
C GLY A 428 3.13 4.39 16.48
N ALA A 429 3.50 3.12 16.69
CA ALA A 429 4.67 2.77 17.49
C ALA A 429 6.01 3.11 16.79
N GLN A 430 6.06 3.02 15.46
CA GLN A 430 7.26 3.27 14.66
C GLN A 430 7.58 4.77 14.50
N SER A 431 6.56 5.64 14.49
CA SER A 431 6.72 7.09 14.35
C SER A 431 7.44 7.70 15.55
N GLY A 432 7.29 7.09 16.73
CA GLY A 432 7.75 7.65 18.00
C GLY A 432 6.90 8.82 18.48
N ASN A 433 5.72 9.02 17.87
CA ASN A 433 4.72 9.96 18.32
C ASN A 433 4.01 9.42 19.58
N HIS A 434 3.38 10.34 20.28
CA HIS A 434 2.63 10.10 21.50
C HIS A 434 1.15 9.94 21.18
N TRP A 435 0.41 9.26 22.07
CA TRP A 435 -1.02 8.99 21.87
C TRP A 435 -1.80 9.03 23.17
N PHE A 436 -3.12 9.09 23.09
CA PHE A 436 -4.03 8.98 24.23
C PHE A 436 -5.36 8.37 23.81
N THR A 437 -5.82 7.37 24.56
CA THR A 437 -7.12 6.73 24.31
C THR A 437 -8.03 6.93 25.52
N LEU A 438 -9.27 7.36 25.27
CA LEU A 438 -10.26 7.69 26.29
C LEU A 438 -11.56 6.91 26.08
N ALA A 439 -11.85 5.99 26.99
CA ALA A 439 -13.15 5.34 27.09
C ALA A 439 -14.03 6.10 28.10
N LEU A 440 -15.25 6.47 27.69
CA LEU A 440 -16.24 7.11 28.56
C LEU A 440 -17.30 6.10 28.97
N ALA A 441 -17.78 6.20 30.21
CA ALA A 441 -18.87 5.38 30.71
C ALA A 441 -19.95 6.26 31.34
N GLY A 442 -21.10 6.37 30.69
CA GLY A 442 -22.21 7.15 31.20
C GLY A 442 -22.86 6.54 32.44
N GLU A 443 -23.59 7.39 33.16
CA GLU A 443 -24.38 6.96 34.32
C GLU A 443 -25.48 7.98 34.60
N GLY A 444 -26.68 7.51 34.94
CA GLY A 444 -27.78 8.39 35.34
C GLY A 444 -28.46 9.05 34.13
N PRO A 445 -28.36 10.39 33.94
CA PRO A 445 -28.98 11.09 32.81
C PRO A 445 -28.26 10.89 31.47
N VAL A 446 -27.10 10.22 31.46
CA VAL A 446 -26.33 9.90 30.26
C VAL A 446 -26.39 8.40 30.03
N ASN A 447 -26.66 8.00 28.78
CA ASN A 447 -26.65 6.60 28.35
C ASN A 447 -25.33 5.90 28.69
N ARG A 448 -25.35 4.60 28.99
CA ARG A 448 -24.19 3.88 29.53
C ARG A 448 -22.95 3.95 28.63
N ASP A 449 -23.17 3.92 27.33
CA ASP A 449 -22.12 3.94 26.31
C ASP A 449 -21.53 5.35 26.10
N ALA A 450 -22.10 6.37 26.74
CA ALA A 450 -21.74 7.77 26.61
C ALA A 450 -21.81 8.33 25.18
N VAL A 451 -22.59 7.69 24.29
CA VAL A 451 -22.82 8.14 22.92
C VAL A 451 -23.36 9.57 22.93
N GLY A 452 -22.84 10.40 22.03
CA GLY A 452 -23.10 11.84 21.96
C GLY A 452 -22.21 12.68 22.88
N SER A 453 -21.33 12.08 23.68
CA SER A 453 -20.34 12.84 24.45
C SER A 453 -19.24 13.35 23.52
N ARG A 454 -18.94 14.65 23.60
CA ARG A 454 -17.86 15.30 22.83
C ARG A 454 -16.66 15.59 23.71
N VAL A 455 -15.47 15.34 23.17
CA VAL A 455 -14.19 15.56 23.84
C VAL A 455 -13.35 16.51 23.01
N ILE A 456 -12.92 17.60 23.65
CA ILE A 456 -12.03 18.61 23.08
C ILE A 456 -10.69 18.51 23.81
N LEU A 457 -9.61 18.36 23.07
CA LEU A 457 -8.26 18.17 23.57
C LEU A 457 -7.34 19.28 23.05
N TYR A 458 -6.51 19.83 23.93
CA TYR A 458 -5.47 20.81 23.60
C TYR A 458 -4.08 20.28 23.98
N THR A 459 -3.16 20.29 23.04
CA THR A 459 -1.74 19.92 23.23
C THR A 459 -0.86 21.15 23.41
N ALA A 460 0.37 20.94 23.93
CA ALA A 460 1.29 22.04 24.26
C ALA A 460 1.88 22.78 23.04
N ASP A 461 1.87 22.14 21.88
CA ASP A 461 2.20 22.76 20.59
C ASP A 461 1.05 23.60 20.00
N GLY A 462 -0.13 23.57 20.62
CA GLY A 462 -1.31 24.37 20.25
C GLY A 462 -2.29 23.65 19.34
N THR A 463 -2.11 22.36 19.06
CA THR A 463 -3.10 21.55 18.31
C THR A 463 -4.37 21.40 19.15
N THR A 464 -5.51 21.53 18.48
CA THR A 464 -6.84 21.27 19.04
C THR A 464 -7.42 20.08 18.30
N GLN A 465 -7.97 19.11 19.03
CA GLN A 465 -8.64 17.96 18.42
C GLN A 465 -10.02 17.79 19.03
N VAL A 466 -11.01 17.50 18.19
CA VAL A 466 -12.36 17.16 18.61
C VAL A 466 -12.69 15.72 18.24
N ARG A 467 -13.27 14.97 19.17
CA ARG A 467 -13.82 13.64 18.95
C ARG A 467 -15.17 13.51 19.64
N GLU A 468 -16.02 12.64 19.11
CA GLU A 468 -17.36 12.38 19.65
C GLU A 468 -17.56 10.87 19.76
N VAL A 469 -18.20 10.42 20.85
CA VAL A 469 -18.56 9.01 20.99
C VAL A 469 -19.72 8.71 20.05
N GLN A 470 -19.41 8.06 18.93
CA GLN A 470 -20.35 7.69 17.88
C GLN A 470 -20.52 6.17 17.84
N ASN A 471 -21.75 5.70 17.66
CA ASN A 471 -22.05 4.28 17.55
C ASN A 471 -22.83 3.99 16.27
N GLY A 472 -22.14 3.35 15.33
CA GLY A 472 -22.54 3.26 13.94
C GLY A 472 -21.70 4.17 13.07
N GLY A 473 -21.49 3.76 11.83
CA GLY A 473 -20.56 4.40 10.89
C GLY A 473 -19.99 3.36 9.94
N SER A 474 -19.57 3.80 8.76
CA SER A 474 -19.19 2.92 7.65
C SER A 474 -20.24 1.86 7.27
N LEU A 475 -19.98 1.09 6.22
CA LEU A 475 -20.94 0.06 5.80
C LEU A 475 -20.92 -1.13 6.76
N GLY A 476 -22.05 -1.37 7.42
CA GLY A 476 -22.31 -2.56 8.23
C GLY A 476 -21.49 -2.65 9.51
N ALA A 477 -20.74 -1.60 9.85
CA ALA A 477 -19.67 -1.63 10.83
C ALA A 477 -20.02 -0.97 12.17
N GLY A 478 -19.42 -1.47 13.25
CA GLY A 478 -19.35 -0.84 14.55
C GLY A 478 -17.89 -0.73 15.00
N ASN A 479 -17.37 0.50 15.08
CA ASN A 479 -16.03 0.77 15.60
C ASN A 479 -16.01 0.63 17.13
N GLU A 480 -14.80 0.55 17.70
CA GLU A 480 -14.63 0.72 19.14
C GLU A 480 -15.13 2.12 19.58
N LEU A 481 -15.82 2.20 20.73
CA LEU A 481 -16.34 3.47 21.26
C LEU A 481 -15.26 4.31 21.98
N ALA A 482 -14.10 3.74 22.28
CA ALA A 482 -13.00 4.46 22.90
C ALA A 482 -12.42 5.47 21.91
N LEU A 483 -12.25 6.71 22.37
CA LEU A 483 -11.77 7.81 21.53
C LEU A 483 -10.25 7.81 21.49
N HIS A 484 -9.68 7.66 20.30
CA HIS A 484 -8.23 7.71 20.09
C HIS A 484 -7.78 9.12 19.63
N PHE A 485 -6.64 9.56 20.18
CA PHE A 485 -5.97 10.81 19.84
C PHE A 485 -4.47 10.55 19.64
N GLY A 486 -3.96 10.75 18.42
CA GLY A 486 -2.53 10.97 18.22
C GLY A 486 -2.15 12.36 18.75
N LEU A 487 -0.98 12.49 19.34
CA LEU A 487 -0.50 13.72 19.99
C LEU A 487 0.77 14.25 19.34
N GLY A 488 1.24 13.61 18.26
CA GLY A 488 2.50 13.92 17.61
C GLY A 488 3.65 13.90 18.60
N ALA A 489 4.45 14.96 18.63
CA ALA A 489 5.57 15.08 19.58
C ALA A 489 5.17 15.48 21.00
N SER A 490 3.88 15.73 21.28
CA SER A 490 3.41 16.22 22.58
C SER A 490 3.21 15.07 23.58
N ASP A 491 4.05 15.01 24.61
CA ASP A 491 3.97 14.01 25.69
C ASP A 491 2.91 14.33 26.78
N THR A 492 2.20 15.45 26.62
CA THR A 492 1.26 15.99 27.60
C THR A 492 0.10 16.70 26.91
N ILE A 493 -1.11 16.42 27.39
CA ILE A 493 -2.33 17.15 27.07
C ILE A 493 -2.46 18.31 28.07
N GLU A 494 -2.47 19.54 27.58
CA GLU A 494 -2.59 20.74 28.41
C GLU A 494 -3.97 20.83 29.05
N GLU A 495 -5.01 20.61 28.25
CA GLU A 495 -6.41 20.66 28.66
C GLU A 495 -7.23 19.62 27.89
N LEU A 496 -8.11 18.92 28.61
CA LEU A 496 -9.09 18.00 28.04
C LEU A 496 -10.45 18.35 28.62
N THR A 497 -11.40 18.68 27.75
CA THR A 497 -12.78 19.00 28.13
C THR A 497 -13.74 17.97 27.57
N ILE A 498 -14.56 17.38 28.45
CA ILE A 498 -15.65 16.46 28.10
C ILE A 498 -16.96 17.22 28.20
N HIS A 499 -17.74 17.22 27.14
CA HIS A 499 -19.13 17.67 27.06
C HIS A 499 -20.03 16.44 27.02
N TRP A 500 -20.85 16.28 28.06
CA TRP A 500 -21.79 15.19 28.19
C TRP A 500 -23.15 15.55 27.56
N PRO A 501 -23.93 14.56 27.06
CA PRO A 501 -25.24 14.79 26.44
C PRO A 501 -26.25 15.55 27.31
N ASP A 502 -26.13 15.45 28.64
CA ASP A 502 -26.99 16.18 29.59
C ASP A 502 -26.64 17.68 29.73
N GLY A 503 -25.69 18.17 28.93
CA GLY A 503 -25.19 19.55 28.92
C GLY A 503 -24.14 19.83 30.01
N ARG A 504 -23.70 18.82 30.77
CA ARG A 504 -22.61 18.98 31.73
C ARG A 504 -21.27 19.02 31.00
N SER A 505 -20.33 19.83 31.51
CA SER A 505 -18.93 19.79 31.08
C SER A 505 -17.98 19.49 32.23
N GLN A 506 -16.86 18.83 31.92
CA GLN A 506 -15.75 18.60 32.83
C GLN A 506 -14.44 18.93 32.13
N THR A 507 -13.53 19.59 32.85
CA THR A 507 -12.22 19.96 32.31
C THR A 507 -11.11 19.42 33.21
N PHE A 508 -10.14 18.80 32.57
CA PHE A 508 -8.93 18.26 33.19
C PHE A 508 -7.71 18.93 32.54
N THR A 509 -6.60 19.01 33.28
CA THR A 509 -5.37 19.65 32.76
C THR A 509 -4.13 18.83 33.06
N ASN A 510 -3.08 19.02 32.25
CA ASN A 510 -1.77 18.40 32.42
C ASN A 510 -1.81 16.85 32.46
N ILE A 511 -2.54 16.24 31.54
CA ILE A 511 -2.67 14.77 31.46
C ILE A 511 -1.47 14.22 30.69
N PRO A 512 -0.72 13.24 31.23
CA PRO A 512 0.37 12.62 30.48
C PRO A 512 -0.16 11.76 29.32
N ALA A 513 0.60 11.70 28.23
CA ALA A 513 0.34 10.84 27.08
C ALA A 513 0.64 9.34 27.34
N ASP A 514 0.54 8.54 26.28
CA ASP A 514 0.88 7.13 26.11
C ASP A 514 0.11 6.20 27.05
N ARG A 515 -1.22 6.35 27.04
CA ARG A 515 -2.08 5.59 27.95
C ARG A 515 -3.54 5.52 27.55
N ASN A 516 -4.13 4.39 27.91
CA ASN A 516 -5.57 4.16 27.95
C ASN A 516 -6.15 4.64 29.28
N VAL A 517 -7.24 5.41 29.23
CA VAL A 517 -7.99 5.86 30.40
C VAL A 517 -9.47 5.58 30.22
N SER A 518 -10.11 5.06 31.27
CA SER A 518 -11.57 5.00 31.37
C SER A 518 -12.08 6.01 32.41
N LEU A 519 -13.00 6.88 32.01
CA LEU A 519 -13.62 7.88 32.89
C LEU A 519 -15.15 7.67 32.96
N PRO A 520 -15.71 7.42 34.16
CA PRO A 520 -17.15 7.36 34.32
C PRO A 520 -17.77 8.77 34.39
N TYR A 521 -19.08 8.86 34.20
CA TYR A 521 -19.83 10.09 34.44
C TYR A 521 -19.74 10.52 35.92
N PRO A 522 -19.49 11.81 36.22
CA PRO A 522 -19.26 12.30 37.58
C PRO A 522 -20.56 12.51 38.39
N LEU A 523 -20.99 11.52 39.18
CA LEU A 523 -22.21 11.67 40.00
C LEU A 523 -22.16 12.82 41.04
N ASP A 524 -20.97 13.20 41.51
CA ASP A 524 -20.78 14.31 42.44
C ASP A 524 -19.37 14.95 42.34
N ALA A 525 -19.14 16.03 43.07
CA ALA A 525 -17.86 16.74 43.09
C ALA A 525 -16.70 15.91 43.68
N ALA A 526 -17.00 14.90 44.50
CA ALA A 526 -15.98 14.01 45.04
C ALA A 526 -15.53 12.98 43.99
N ALA A 527 -16.46 12.46 43.17
CA ALA A 527 -16.16 11.63 42.01
C ALA A 527 -15.30 12.39 40.98
N GLU A 528 -15.64 13.64 40.69
CA GLU A 528 -14.86 14.51 39.81
C GLU A 528 -13.43 14.74 40.32
N THR A 529 -13.26 14.93 41.64
CA THR A 529 -11.93 15.03 42.26
C THR A 529 -11.16 13.70 42.18
N ALA A 530 -11.83 12.56 42.28
CA ALA A 530 -11.22 11.24 42.19
C ALA A 530 -10.78 10.90 40.74
N GLN A 531 -11.57 11.31 39.75
CA GLN A 531 -11.24 11.17 38.32
C GLN A 531 -9.98 11.97 37.96
N GLN A 532 -9.89 13.21 38.44
CA GLN A 532 -8.69 14.03 38.28
C GLN A 532 -7.44 13.31 38.85
N ALA A 533 -7.57 12.57 39.94
CA ALA A 533 -6.47 11.77 40.50
C ALA A 533 -6.15 10.50 39.70
N ALA A 534 -7.12 9.91 38.99
CA ALA A 534 -6.93 8.73 38.13
C ALA A 534 -6.14 9.06 36.85
N LEU A 535 -6.25 10.30 36.37
CA LEU A 535 -5.50 10.81 35.22
C LEU A 535 -4.01 11.01 35.51
N TYR A 536 -3.61 11.08 36.79
CA TYR A 536 -2.19 11.14 37.17
C TYR A 536 -1.71 9.77 37.64
N PRO A 537 -0.49 9.33 37.28
CA PRO A 537 0.07 8.11 37.83
C PRO A 537 0.13 8.20 39.36
N ALA A 538 -0.30 7.14 40.04
CA ALA A 538 -0.10 7.01 41.49
C ALA A 538 1.39 7.26 41.76
N ALA A 539 1.70 8.26 42.60
CA ALA A 539 3.08 8.60 42.94
C ALA A 539 3.78 7.33 43.43
N THR A 540 4.55 6.69 42.56
CA THR A 540 5.37 5.55 42.93
C THR A 540 6.33 6.09 43.96
N GLY A 541 6.27 5.51 45.16
CA GLY A 541 7.06 5.96 46.30
C GLY A 541 8.53 5.95 45.94
N ALA A 542 9.07 7.11 45.57
CA ALA A 542 10.49 7.31 45.52
C ALA A 542 11.03 6.98 46.93
N PRO A 543 12.06 6.13 47.05
CA PRO A 543 12.66 5.91 48.35
C PRO A 543 13.13 7.28 48.85
N ALA A 544 12.78 7.62 50.09
CA ALA A 544 13.27 8.80 50.75
C ALA A 544 14.81 8.73 50.81
N VAL A 545 15.48 9.31 49.81
CA VAL A 545 16.90 9.60 49.89
C VAL A 545 17.00 10.82 50.81
N ALA A 546 17.21 10.53 52.09
CA ALA A 546 17.64 11.52 53.06
C ALA A 546 19.01 12.07 52.65
N LEU A 547 19.02 13.14 51.84
CA LEU A 547 20.20 13.93 51.57
C LEU A 547 20.53 14.75 52.81
N ASN A 548 21.36 14.15 53.65
CA ASN A 548 22.03 14.83 54.75
C ASN A 548 23.15 15.70 54.15
N ILE A 549 22.82 16.92 53.73
CA ILE A 549 23.80 17.91 53.29
C ILE A 549 24.21 18.77 54.49
N PRO A 550 25.49 18.76 54.90
CA PRO A 550 26.01 19.70 55.89
C PRO A 550 25.97 21.12 55.34
N THR A 551 25.52 22.05 56.18
CA THR A 551 25.54 23.49 55.97
C THR A 551 26.96 24.04 55.81
N THR A 552 27.54 23.86 54.63
CA THR A 552 28.63 24.68 54.08
C THR A 552 28.82 24.33 52.61
N THR A 553 28.18 25.10 51.72
CA THR A 553 28.74 25.71 50.49
C THR A 553 27.56 26.24 49.67
N LEU A 554 26.98 27.34 50.17
CA LEU A 554 25.98 28.15 49.49
C LEU A 554 26.60 29.55 49.37
N LEU A 555 27.59 29.66 48.48
CA LEU A 555 28.24 30.90 48.06
C LEU A 555 29.07 30.57 46.80
N ILE A 556 28.90 31.38 45.76
CA ILE A 556 29.50 31.29 44.41
C ILE A 556 28.66 30.50 43.37
N ILE A 557 27.37 30.85 43.18
CA ILE A 557 26.77 31.12 41.84
C ILE A 557 25.70 32.19 42.05
N ALA A 558 26.16 33.39 42.42
CA ALA A 558 25.35 34.60 42.49
C ALA A 558 26.28 35.78 42.18
N ASN A 559 26.98 35.76 41.04
CA ASN A 559 27.80 36.87 40.51
C ASN A 559 28.23 36.59 39.04
N GLY A 560 27.27 36.44 38.15
CA GLY A 560 27.52 36.35 36.69
C GLY A 560 26.48 37.06 35.84
N VAL A 561 25.23 37.12 36.33
CA VAL A 561 24.09 37.70 35.59
C VAL A 561 23.97 39.23 35.78
N VAL A 562 24.77 39.84 36.68
CA VAL A 562 24.72 41.29 36.98
C VAL A 562 25.63 42.12 36.05
N TRP A 563 26.50 41.52 35.23
CA TRP A 563 27.43 42.28 34.36
C TRP A 563 27.06 42.32 32.87
N LEU A 564 26.12 41.51 32.38
CA LEU A 564 25.62 41.63 31.00
C LEU A 564 24.44 42.62 30.90
N GLY A 565 23.60 42.71 31.94
CA GLY A 565 22.48 43.66 32.01
C GLY A 565 22.90 45.13 32.17
N LEU A 566 24.11 45.39 32.66
CA LEU A 566 24.66 46.75 32.85
C LEU A 566 25.39 47.29 31.61
N LEU A 567 25.76 46.44 30.63
CA LEU A 567 26.40 46.89 29.39
C LEU A 567 25.36 47.34 28.34
N LEU A 568 24.17 46.71 28.35
CA LEU A 568 23.07 47.05 27.45
C LEU A 568 22.28 48.29 27.91
N LEU A 569 22.33 48.64 29.21
CA LEU A 569 21.72 49.87 29.72
C LEU A 569 22.56 51.14 29.48
N VAL A 570 23.85 51.00 29.17
CA VAL A 570 24.77 52.12 28.88
C VAL A 570 24.72 52.56 27.41
N LEU A 571 24.17 51.73 26.51
CA LEU A 571 24.10 52.04 25.08
C LEU A 571 22.77 52.65 24.59
N HIS A 572 21.76 52.81 25.46
CA HIS A 572 20.44 53.28 25.03
C HIS A 572 19.98 54.65 25.56
N TYR A 573 20.67 55.32 26.49
CA TYR A 573 20.18 56.62 27.00
C TYR A 573 21.28 57.60 27.39
N ARG A 574 21.66 58.49 26.44
CA ARG A 574 21.72 59.96 26.64
C ARG A 574 22.23 60.67 25.38
N GLY A 575 21.28 61.21 24.61
CA GLY A 575 21.52 62.37 23.76
C GLY A 575 21.54 63.64 24.61
N HIS A 576 22.49 64.53 24.30
CA HIS A 576 22.31 65.99 24.12
C HIS A 576 23.68 66.68 24.16
N LEU A 577 24.19 67.08 22.99
CA LEU A 577 24.57 68.46 22.64
C LEU A 577 25.42 68.49 21.36
N GLY A 578 24.76 68.89 20.27
CA GLY A 578 25.27 69.74 19.18
C GLY A 578 26.53 69.32 18.42
N LEU A 579 26.34 68.75 17.22
CA LEU A 579 26.80 69.35 15.94
C LEU A 579 26.65 68.34 14.77
N GLY A 580 25.74 68.65 13.84
CA GLY A 580 25.93 68.39 12.41
C GLY A 580 25.79 66.96 11.85
N TRP A 581 24.58 66.40 11.86
CA TRP A 581 24.19 65.20 11.07
C TRP A 581 24.06 65.47 9.55
N ARG A 582 25.03 66.19 8.96
CA ARG A 582 25.15 66.39 7.49
C ARG A 582 26.42 65.79 6.88
N ARG A 583 27.17 64.97 7.63
CA ARG A 583 28.39 64.29 7.13
C ARG A 583 28.55 62.82 7.52
N LEU A 584 27.46 62.12 7.83
CA LEU A 584 27.47 60.65 8.04
C LEU A 584 26.38 59.93 7.24
N ARG A 585 26.04 60.49 6.08
CA ARG A 585 25.30 59.82 4.99
C ARG A 585 26.23 59.21 3.92
N TRP A 586 27.52 59.08 4.22
CA TRP A 586 28.54 58.70 3.22
C TRP A 586 29.53 57.60 3.63
N LEU A 587 29.24 56.79 4.66
CA LEU A 587 30.11 55.64 5.00
C LEU A 587 29.36 54.36 5.45
N GLY A 588 28.04 54.29 5.29
CA GLY A 588 27.27 53.04 5.44
C GLY A 588 26.88 52.41 4.10
N VAL A 589 26.84 53.20 3.03
CA VAL A 589 26.54 52.76 1.65
C VAL A 589 27.82 52.40 0.87
N LEU A 590 29.01 52.62 1.46
CA LEU A 590 30.29 52.17 0.88
C LEU A 590 30.79 50.83 1.43
N GLY A 591 30.13 50.25 2.44
CA GLY A 591 30.51 48.93 2.99
C GLY A 591 29.83 47.75 2.30
N VAL A 592 28.63 47.97 1.72
CA VAL A 592 27.83 46.92 1.08
C VAL A 592 27.95 46.95 -0.45
N VAL A 593 28.52 48.01 -1.04
CA VAL A 593 28.87 48.08 -2.47
C VAL A 593 30.34 47.67 -2.74
N LEU A 594 31.15 47.45 -1.70
CA LEU A 594 32.54 47.00 -1.81
C LEU A 594 32.77 45.52 -1.49
N PHE A 595 31.74 44.78 -1.08
CA PHE A 595 31.81 43.33 -0.91
C PHE A 595 31.13 42.53 -2.03
N THR A 596 30.29 43.18 -2.84
CA THR A 596 29.74 42.65 -4.10
C THR A 596 30.53 43.09 -5.35
N ALA A 597 31.56 43.95 -5.20
CA ALA A 597 32.41 44.40 -6.31
C ALA A 597 33.85 43.83 -6.29
N VAL A 598 34.19 42.94 -5.34
CA VAL A 598 35.50 42.25 -5.29
C VAL A 598 35.38 40.74 -5.53
N TYR A 599 34.17 40.17 -5.43
CA TYR A 599 33.91 38.78 -5.85
C TYR A 599 33.45 38.65 -7.32
N LEU A 600 33.22 39.78 -8.01
CA LEU A 600 32.86 39.83 -9.43
C LEU A 600 33.95 40.46 -10.33
N PHE A 601 35.21 40.53 -9.86
CA PHE A 601 36.32 41.11 -10.62
C PHE A 601 37.66 40.36 -10.48
N THR A 602 37.62 39.03 -10.32
CA THR A 602 38.79 38.15 -10.56
C THR A 602 38.51 36.93 -11.44
N THR A 603 37.34 36.86 -12.10
CA THR A 603 37.08 35.87 -13.15
C THR A 603 36.52 36.55 -14.39
N LEU A 604 37.30 37.44 -15.01
CA LEU A 604 37.13 37.88 -16.40
C LEU A 604 38.30 38.80 -16.78
N GLN A 605 39.43 38.18 -17.16
CA GLN A 605 40.31 38.60 -18.26
C GLN A 605 41.52 37.66 -18.35
N ALA A 606 41.27 36.50 -18.96
CA ALA A 606 42.23 35.80 -19.80
C ALA A 606 41.44 35.03 -20.86
N ALA A 607 40.71 35.76 -21.71
CA ALA A 607 40.37 35.25 -23.04
C ALA A 607 41.59 35.47 -23.93
N GLU A 608 42.67 34.74 -23.64
CA GLU A 608 43.66 34.45 -24.68
C GLU A 608 43.11 33.27 -25.46
N LYS A 609 42.97 33.47 -26.78
CA LYS A 609 42.73 32.41 -27.75
C LYS A 609 43.79 31.32 -27.54
N THR A 610 43.46 30.28 -26.79
CA THR A 610 44.06 28.97 -27.01
C THR A 610 43.70 28.57 -28.43
N PRO A 611 44.66 28.07 -29.23
CA PRO A 611 44.32 27.50 -30.53
C PRO A 611 43.24 26.44 -30.30
N GLU A 612 42.29 26.33 -31.22
CA GLU A 612 41.54 25.10 -31.43
C GLU A 612 42.56 23.97 -31.56
N ALA A 613 42.89 23.34 -30.43
CA ALA A 613 43.40 22.00 -30.43
C ALA A 613 42.20 21.18 -30.91
N SER A 614 42.28 20.75 -32.16
CA SER A 614 41.51 19.63 -32.71
C SER A 614 41.25 18.64 -31.58
N GLN A 615 40.04 18.68 -31.00
CA GLN A 615 39.64 17.69 -30.01
C GLN A 615 39.57 16.38 -30.79
N SER A 616 40.50 15.49 -30.51
CA SER A 616 40.35 14.11 -30.92
C SER A 616 39.05 13.60 -30.29
N SER A 617 38.24 12.88 -31.06
CA SER A 617 37.11 12.15 -30.53
C SER A 617 37.55 11.33 -29.30
N PRO A 618 36.73 11.25 -28.23
CA PRO A 618 37.08 10.48 -27.05
C PRO A 618 37.43 9.05 -27.45
N THR A 619 38.46 8.47 -26.83
CA THR A 619 38.83 7.08 -27.11
C THR A 619 37.77 6.14 -26.53
N LEU A 620 37.62 4.93 -27.10
CA LEU A 620 36.67 3.94 -26.59
C LEU A 620 36.83 3.71 -25.07
N GLY A 621 38.06 3.56 -24.57
CA GLY A 621 38.30 3.41 -23.13
C GLY A 621 37.78 4.57 -22.26
N GLN A 622 37.77 5.81 -22.77
CA GLN A 622 37.16 6.95 -22.07
C GLN A 622 35.63 6.87 -22.07
N LEU A 623 35.04 6.35 -23.14
CA LEU A 623 33.59 6.13 -23.24
C LEU A 623 33.13 5.01 -22.31
N LEU A 624 33.86 3.88 -22.26
CA LEU A 624 33.56 2.76 -21.37
C LEU A 624 33.63 3.15 -19.90
N ALA A 625 34.67 3.90 -19.50
CA ALA A 625 34.80 4.39 -18.13
C ALA A 625 33.65 5.33 -17.72
N ARG A 626 33.10 6.12 -18.66
CA ARG A 626 31.95 6.98 -18.40
C ARG A 626 30.65 6.19 -18.25
N ALA A 627 30.48 5.15 -19.06
CA ALA A 627 29.29 4.30 -19.02
C ALA A 627 29.35 3.20 -17.94
N GLY A 628 30.45 3.09 -17.19
CA GLY A 628 30.62 2.03 -16.20
C GLY A 628 30.69 0.62 -16.82
N ALA A 629 31.07 0.51 -18.09
CA ALA A 629 31.11 -0.77 -18.80
C ALA A 629 32.26 -1.63 -18.30
N THR A 630 31.95 -2.57 -17.41
CA THR A 630 32.91 -3.51 -16.81
C THR A 630 32.40 -4.96 -16.93
N MET A 631 33.27 -5.93 -16.62
CA MET A 631 32.80 -7.30 -16.42
C MET A 631 31.79 -7.33 -15.26
N PRO A 632 30.65 -8.02 -15.43
CA PRO A 632 29.70 -8.22 -14.33
C PRO A 632 30.26 -9.17 -13.28
N LEU A 633 29.78 -9.01 -12.05
CA LEU A 633 30.08 -9.90 -10.96
C LEU A 633 29.08 -11.06 -10.94
N GLN A 634 29.59 -12.28 -10.77
CA GLN A 634 28.77 -13.46 -10.59
C GLN A 634 28.48 -13.66 -9.11
N GLN A 635 27.24 -14.03 -8.78
CA GLN A 635 26.88 -14.46 -7.43
C GLN A 635 27.59 -15.79 -7.07
N ALA A 636 27.53 -16.17 -5.80
CA ALA A 636 28.11 -17.44 -5.35
C ALA A 636 27.47 -18.62 -6.09
N ALA A 637 28.30 -19.57 -6.53
CA ALA A 637 27.84 -20.76 -7.23
C ALA A 637 26.85 -21.57 -6.35
N PRO A 638 25.66 -21.94 -6.87
CA PRO A 638 24.70 -22.74 -6.11
C PRO A 638 25.20 -24.15 -5.83
N SER A 639 24.57 -24.84 -4.86
CA SER A 639 24.92 -26.23 -4.57
C SER A 639 24.47 -27.16 -5.72
N PRO A 640 25.24 -28.21 -6.08
CA PRO A 640 24.85 -29.13 -7.15
C PRO A 640 23.48 -29.79 -6.92
N ALA A 641 23.14 -30.13 -5.67
CA ALA A 641 21.85 -30.73 -5.35
C ALA A 641 20.68 -29.76 -5.59
N LYS A 642 20.86 -28.47 -5.25
CA LYS A 642 19.87 -27.42 -5.52
C LYS A 642 19.70 -27.20 -7.04
N VAL A 643 20.79 -27.24 -7.80
CA VAL A 643 20.77 -27.17 -9.29
C VAL A 643 20.04 -28.38 -9.90
N ASP A 644 20.28 -29.59 -9.40
CA ASP A 644 19.63 -30.81 -9.89
C ASP A 644 18.11 -30.79 -9.64
N LEU A 645 17.68 -30.36 -8.45
CA LEU A 645 16.26 -30.14 -8.12
C LEU A 645 15.65 -29.06 -9.02
N GLY A 646 16.34 -27.92 -9.19
CA GLY A 646 15.90 -26.84 -10.06
C GLY A 646 15.72 -27.27 -11.51
N ARG A 647 16.66 -28.06 -12.05
CA ARG A 647 16.55 -28.62 -13.40
C ARG A 647 15.32 -29.52 -13.52
N ALA A 648 15.05 -30.36 -12.53
CA ALA A 648 13.87 -31.21 -12.57
C ALA A 648 12.58 -30.38 -12.63
N LEU A 649 12.44 -29.40 -11.73
CA LEU A 649 11.27 -28.53 -11.64
C LEU A 649 11.06 -27.67 -12.90
N PHE A 650 12.12 -27.07 -13.43
CA PHE A 650 12.06 -26.17 -14.58
C PHE A 650 11.52 -26.84 -15.86
N TRP A 651 11.75 -28.16 -15.98
CA TRP A 651 11.35 -28.96 -17.13
C TRP A 651 10.05 -29.76 -16.93
N ASP A 652 9.49 -29.77 -15.72
CA ASP A 652 8.36 -30.63 -15.35
C ASP A 652 7.01 -29.89 -15.48
N PRO A 653 6.09 -30.35 -16.35
CA PRO A 653 4.78 -29.73 -16.51
C PRO A 653 3.88 -29.87 -15.29
N LEU A 654 4.26 -30.68 -14.30
CA LEU A 654 3.54 -30.83 -13.04
C LEU A 654 3.25 -29.48 -12.36
N LEU A 655 4.09 -28.47 -12.59
CA LEU A 655 3.92 -27.12 -12.04
C LEU A 655 2.81 -26.29 -12.70
N SER A 656 2.20 -26.78 -13.78
CA SER A 656 1.05 -26.13 -14.43
C SER A 656 -0.27 -26.75 -13.99
N GLY A 657 -1.37 -25.99 -14.06
CA GLY A 657 -2.69 -26.50 -13.70
C GLY A 657 -3.22 -27.54 -14.69
N ASN A 658 -2.99 -27.35 -15.99
CA ASN A 658 -3.42 -28.31 -17.02
C ASN A 658 -2.40 -29.44 -17.23
N LYS A 659 -1.23 -29.37 -16.57
CA LYS A 659 -0.12 -30.32 -16.68
C LYS A 659 0.47 -30.42 -18.10
N ASP A 660 0.26 -29.42 -18.95
CA ASP A 660 0.61 -29.40 -20.37
C ASP A 660 1.76 -28.44 -20.74
N ILE A 661 2.20 -27.61 -19.79
CA ILE A 661 3.24 -26.60 -19.97
C ILE A 661 4.22 -26.58 -18.79
N ALA A 662 5.49 -26.29 -19.03
CA ALA A 662 6.54 -26.10 -18.04
C ALA A 662 7.26 -24.76 -18.26
N CYS A 663 8.13 -24.34 -17.33
CA CYS A 663 8.91 -23.10 -17.49
C CYS A 663 9.70 -23.11 -18.81
N VAL A 664 10.30 -24.25 -19.15
CA VAL A 664 11.08 -24.41 -20.37
C VAL A 664 10.27 -24.31 -21.67
N THR A 665 8.94 -24.48 -21.63
CA THR A 665 8.12 -24.41 -22.84
C THR A 665 8.21 -23.03 -23.49
N CYS A 666 8.22 -21.97 -22.66
CA CYS A 666 8.38 -20.59 -23.13
C CYS A 666 9.82 -20.06 -23.04
N HIS A 667 10.76 -20.87 -22.54
CA HIS A 667 12.17 -20.51 -22.34
C HIS A 667 13.11 -21.55 -22.92
N HIS A 668 12.78 -22.10 -24.09
CA HIS A 668 13.43 -23.30 -24.59
C HIS A 668 14.83 -23.02 -25.15
N PRO A 669 15.82 -23.89 -24.90
CA PRO A 669 17.18 -23.81 -25.45
C PRO A 669 17.28 -23.51 -26.96
N VAL A 670 16.39 -24.07 -27.77
CA VAL A 670 16.41 -23.92 -29.24
C VAL A 670 15.89 -22.57 -29.74
N ALA A 671 15.22 -21.82 -28.87
CA ALA A 671 14.59 -20.53 -29.15
C ALA A 671 15.30 -19.39 -28.41
N GLY A 672 16.62 -19.52 -28.20
CA GLY A 672 17.41 -18.50 -27.50
C GLY A 672 16.98 -18.28 -26.05
N THR A 673 16.36 -19.29 -25.42
CA THR A 673 15.76 -19.22 -24.08
C THR A 673 14.55 -18.28 -23.93
N GLY A 674 14.00 -17.82 -25.06
CA GLY A 674 12.61 -17.34 -25.16
C GLY A 674 11.73 -18.37 -25.86
N ASP A 675 10.62 -17.93 -26.45
CA ASP A 675 9.67 -18.79 -27.17
C ASP A 675 9.68 -18.55 -28.69
N ASN A 676 10.54 -17.67 -29.23
CA ASN A 676 10.58 -17.27 -30.66
C ASN A 676 9.22 -16.83 -31.26
N LEU A 677 8.23 -16.60 -30.41
CA LEU A 677 6.93 -16.03 -30.71
C LEU A 677 6.93 -14.59 -30.20
N PRO A 678 6.25 -13.66 -30.88
CA PRO A 678 6.11 -12.31 -30.33
C PRO A 678 5.39 -12.32 -28.99
N LEU A 679 4.29 -13.08 -28.89
CA LEU A 679 3.54 -13.32 -27.66
C LEU A 679 3.42 -14.84 -27.42
N PRO A 680 3.87 -15.36 -26.26
CA PRO A 680 3.79 -16.78 -25.92
C PRO A 680 2.36 -17.31 -25.81
N ILE A 681 2.23 -18.64 -25.88
CA ILE A 681 0.98 -19.36 -25.63
C ILE A 681 1.16 -20.20 -24.36
N GLY A 682 0.37 -19.91 -23.32
CA GLY A 682 0.34 -20.65 -22.06
C GLY A 682 -0.30 -22.04 -22.15
N THR A 683 -1.05 -22.42 -21.12
CA THR A 683 -1.84 -23.68 -21.10
C THR A 683 -2.76 -23.77 -22.32
N GLY A 684 -2.93 -24.98 -22.88
CA GLY A 684 -3.76 -25.22 -24.06
C GLY A 684 -3.05 -25.04 -25.41
N GLY A 685 -1.72 -24.86 -25.39
CA GLY A 685 -0.87 -24.85 -26.59
C GLY A 685 -0.13 -26.17 -26.83
N GLU A 686 0.01 -26.56 -28.09
CA GLU A 686 0.83 -27.69 -28.56
C GLU A 686 1.92 -27.23 -29.52
N GLY A 687 3.07 -27.89 -29.50
CA GLY A 687 4.25 -27.53 -30.29
C GLY A 687 5.23 -26.65 -29.52
N LEU A 688 6.31 -26.27 -30.20
CA LEU A 688 7.44 -25.55 -29.63
C LEU A 688 7.84 -24.39 -30.53
N ALA A 689 8.21 -23.26 -29.93
CA ALA A 689 8.67 -22.09 -30.65
C ALA A 689 7.67 -21.63 -31.74
N GLU A 690 8.15 -21.39 -32.96
CA GLU A 690 7.33 -20.95 -34.10
C GLU A 690 6.25 -21.96 -34.54
N ASP A 691 6.40 -23.24 -34.17
CA ASP A 691 5.42 -24.29 -34.44
C ASP A 691 4.34 -24.40 -33.34
N ARG A 692 4.47 -23.64 -32.25
CA ARG A 692 3.53 -23.67 -31.13
C ARG A 692 2.20 -23.02 -31.52
N VAL A 693 1.12 -23.80 -31.44
CA VAL A 693 -0.24 -23.39 -31.81
C VAL A 693 -1.22 -23.67 -30.69
N LEU A 694 -2.27 -22.85 -30.63
CA LEU A 694 -3.36 -23.05 -29.70
C LEU A 694 -4.27 -24.18 -30.19
N VAL A 695 -4.54 -25.18 -29.35
CA VAL A 695 -5.38 -26.34 -29.68
C VAL A 695 -6.73 -26.38 -28.98
N ILE A 696 -6.98 -25.38 -28.13
CA ILE A 696 -8.27 -25.14 -27.47
C ILE A 696 -9.02 -24.01 -28.18
N ASP A 697 -10.35 -24.01 -28.12
CA ASP A 697 -11.21 -22.98 -28.73
C ASP A 697 -11.25 -21.70 -27.86
N ARG A 698 -10.08 -21.06 -27.67
CA ARG A 698 -9.93 -19.87 -26.82
C ARG A 698 -8.65 -19.06 -27.12
N GLN A 699 -8.74 -17.99 -27.90
CA GLN A 699 -7.59 -17.11 -28.18
C GLN A 699 -7.14 -16.39 -26.89
N VAL A 700 -6.11 -16.93 -26.23
CA VAL A 700 -5.49 -16.31 -25.06
C VAL A 700 -3.98 -16.35 -25.27
N LEU A 701 -3.38 -15.18 -25.41
CA LEU A 701 -1.94 -14.99 -25.52
C LEU A 701 -1.40 -14.45 -24.20
N VAL A 702 -0.16 -14.82 -23.87
CA VAL A 702 0.56 -14.14 -22.79
C VAL A 702 0.81 -12.69 -23.25
N PRO A 703 0.41 -11.67 -22.49
CA PRO A 703 0.41 -10.27 -22.94
C PRO A 703 1.76 -9.66 -23.34
N ARG A 704 2.86 -10.33 -22.99
CA ARG A 704 4.22 -9.85 -23.25
C ARG A 704 5.10 -10.98 -23.79
N ASN A 705 6.09 -10.59 -24.57
CA ASN A 705 7.16 -11.45 -25.05
C ASN A 705 7.91 -12.11 -23.88
N ALA A 706 8.23 -13.40 -24.01
CA ALA A 706 9.00 -14.13 -23.02
C ALA A 706 10.44 -13.59 -22.97
N THR A 707 10.84 -13.02 -21.83
CA THR A 707 12.20 -12.51 -21.66
C THR A 707 13.21 -13.66 -21.69
N PRO A 708 14.33 -13.56 -22.43
CA PRO A 708 15.37 -14.58 -22.38
C PRO A 708 15.97 -14.67 -20.96
N ILE A 709 16.33 -15.89 -20.53
CA ILE A 709 16.80 -16.16 -19.16
C ILE A 709 18.34 -16.18 -19.03
N PHE A 710 19.05 -15.67 -20.03
CA PHE A 710 20.49 -15.53 -19.97
C PHE A 710 20.92 -14.55 -18.87
N ASN A 711 21.92 -14.95 -18.09
CA ASN A 711 22.64 -14.06 -17.16
C ASN A 711 21.77 -13.42 -16.06
N LEU A 712 20.57 -13.93 -15.77
CA LEU A 712 19.69 -13.39 -14.72
C LEU A 712 20.24 -13.59 -13.30
N GLY A 713 21.29 -14.41 -13.14
CA GLY A 713 21.99 -14.67 -11.89
C GLY A 713 23.14 -13.73 -11.54
N LEU A 714 23.39 -12.71 -12.37
CA LEU A 714 24.46 -11.75 -12.13
C LEU A 714 24.11 -10.76 -11.00
N ASP A 715 25.13 -10.20 -10.37
CA ASP A 715 24.97 -9.13 -9.38
C ASP A 715 24.33 -7.88 -10.03
N GLY A 716 23.38 -7.26 -9.33
CA GLY A 716 22.58 -6.13 -9.83
C GLY A 716 21.35 -6.51 -10.67
N MET A 717 21.05 -7.80 -10.82
CA MET A 717 19.78 -8.28 -11.40
C MET A 717 18.65 -8.24 -10.36
N ASP A 718 18.37 -7.04 -9.82
CA ASP A 718 17.44 -6.85 -8.69
C ASP A 718 16.03 -6.46 -9.15
N VAL A 719 15.78 -6.39 -10.46
CA VAL A 719 14.49 -5.98 -11.06
C VAL A 719 14.18 -6.92 -12.22
N LEU A 720 13.06 -7.63 -12.13
CA LEU A 720 12.63 -8.65 -13.08
C LEU A 720 11.20 -8.41 -13.59
N PHE A 721 10.84 -9.14 -14.66
CA PHE A 721 9.75 -8.82 -15.58
C PHE A 721 9.99 -7.51 -16.37
N TRP A 722 9.11 -7.25 -17.34
CA TRP A 722 9.18 -6.05 -18.18
C TRP A 722 8.69 -4.78 -17.45
N ASP A 723 7.75 -4.91 -16.52
CA ASP A 723 7.19 -3.83 -15.68
C ASP A 723 7.93 -3.66 -14.34
N GLY A 724 8.85 -4.59 -14.02
CA GLY A 724 9.59 -4.53 -12.76
C GLY A 724 8.75 -4.88 -11.54
N ARG A 725 7.62 -5.57 -11.73
CA ARG A 725 6.74 -5.95 -10.62
C ARG A 725 7.41 -6.87 -9.61
N VAL A 726 8.55 -7.48 -9.94
CA VAL A 726 9.40 -8.14 -8.94
C VAL A 726 10.70 -7.35 -8.84
N SER A 727 10.93 -6.75 -7.68
CA SER A 727 12.16 -6.00 -7.42
C SER A 727 12.63 -6.14 -5.98
N GLY A 728 13.93 -5.97 -5.73
CA GLY A 728 14.51 -6.03 -4.38
C GLY A 728 15.61 -7.06 -4.23
N THR A 729 16.00 -7.33 -2.98
CA THR A 729 17.12 -8.22 -2.66
C THR A 729 16.79 -9.07 -1.43
N ALA A 730 17.49 -10.20 -1.22
CA ALA A 730 17.28 -11.03 -0.03
C ALA A 730 17.54 -10.29 1.30
N VAL A 731 18.25 -9.15 1.27
CA VAL A 731 18.50 -8.30 2.46
C VAL A 731 17.43 -7.23 2.64
N ALA A 732 16.93 -6.67 1.54
CA ALA A 732 15.95 -5.58 1.53
C ALA A 732 14.50 -6.08 1.34
N GLU A 733 14.32 -7.40 1.29
CA GLU A 733 13.09 -8.08 0.87
C GLU A 733 12.69 -7.73 -0.57
N PHE A 734 11.59 -8.32 -1.06
CA PHE A 734 11.15 -8.19 -2.45
C PHE A 734 9.79 -7.51 -2.52
N ASP A 735 9.69 -6.49 -3.34
CA ASP A 735 8.43 -5.95 -3.83
C ASP A 735 7.87 -6.89 -4.91
N SER A 736 6.59 -7.26 -4.79
CA SER A 736 5.97 -8.25 -5.65
C SER A 736 4.44 -8.19 -5.65
N PRO A 737 3.73 -8.70 -6.68
CA PRO A 737 2.27 -8.76 -6.68
C PRO A 737 1.65 -9.59 -5.54
N ALA A 738 2.46 -10.41 -4.85
CA ALA A 738 2.00 -11.19 -3.71
C ALA A 738 2.13 -10.45 -2.38
N ASN A 739 2.82 -9.30 -2.32
CA ASN A 739 3.06 -8.56 -1.07
C ASN A 739 3.48 -9.52 0.07
N ASP A 740 2.79 -9.46 1.20
CA ASP A 740 3.03 -10.28 2.40
C ASP A 740 2.81 -11.79 2.19
N ASP A 741 2.11 -12.22 1.13
CA ASP A 741 2.00 -13.65 0.80
C ASP A 741 3.33 -14.21 0.28
N LEU A 742 4.24 -13.37 -0.22
CA LEU A 742 5.53 -13.83 -0.73
C LEU A 742 6.36 -14.44 0.43
N PRO A 743 6.78 -15.72 0.33
CA PRO A 743 7.45 -16.37 1.43
C PRO A 743 8.85 -15.80 1.67
N TYR A 744 9.22 -15.65 2.94
CA TYR A 744 10.59 -15.35 3.34
C TYR A 744 11.59 -16.43 2.91
N GLY A 745 12.87 -16.06 2.85
CA GLY A 745 13.97 -17.00 2.56
C GLY A 745 14.24 -17.22 1.08
N LEU A 746 13.75 -16.34 0.21
CA LEU A 746 14.12 -16.32 -1.22
C LEU A 746 15.55 -15.78 -1.39
N ASP A 747 16.37 -16.48 -2.16
CA ASP A 747 17.82 -16.25 -2.27
C ASP A 747 18.15 -14.96 -3.07
N ASN A 748 17.33 -14.60 -4.06
CA ASN A 748 17.51 -13.44 -4.94
C ASN A 748 16.22 -13.12 -5.72
N ALA A 749 16.21 -12.01 -6.48
CA ALA A 749 15.06 -11.59 -7.27
C ALA A 749 14.62 -12.66 -8.27
N LEU A 750 15.56 -13.45 -8.82
CA LEU A 750 15.24 -14.55 -9.74
C LEU A 750 14.42 -15.66 -9.05
N ALA A 751 14.69 -15.95 -7.78
CA ALA A 751 13.85 -16.84 -6.99
C ALA A 751 12.46 -16.25 -6.76
N ALA A 752 12.37 -14.95 -6.43
CA ALA A 752 11.07 -14.29 -6.29
C ALA A 752 10.26 -14.29 -7.61
N GLN A 753 10.90 -14.04 -8.74
CA GLN A 753 10.28 -14.09 -10.06
C GLN A 753 9.70 -15.48 -10.37
N ALA A 754 10.43 -16.55 -10.01
CA ALA A 754 10.02 -17.92 -10.27
C ALA A 754 8.75 -18.35 -9.50
N MET A 755 8.27 -17.54 -8.55
CA MET A 755 7.02 -17.78 -7.83
C MET A 755 5.75 -17.51 -8.69
N PHE A 756 5.82 -16.66 -9.72
CA PHE A 756 4.62 -16.08 -10.36
C PHE A 756 4.09 -16.76 -11.62
N PRO A 757 4.90 -17.34 -12.54
CA PRO A 757 4.37 -17.98 -13.74
C PRO A 757 3.32 -19.06 -13.45
N VAL A 758 3.50 -19.80 -12.34
CA VAL A 758 2.59 -20.84 -11.85
C VAL A 758 1.25 -20.31 -11.31
N THR A 759 1.16 -19.01 -11.01
CA THR A 759 -0.07 -18.36 -10.53
C THR A 759 -0.81 -17.60 -11.63
N SER A 760 -0.15 -17.34 -12.76
CA SER A 760 -0.72 -16.63 -13.90
C SER A 760 -1.72 -17.48 -14.68
N ARG A 761 -2.94 -16.93 -14.92
CA ARG A 761 -4.00 -17.62 -15.70
C ARG A 761 -3.61 -17.82 -17.16
N ASP A 762 -2.83 -16.90 -17.70
CA ASP A 762 -2.48 -16.86 -19.12
C ASP A 762 -1.21 -17.65 -19.40
N GLU A 763 -0.46 -18.03 -18.36
CA GLU A 763 0.78 -18.82 -18.46
C GLU A 763 0.54 -20.27 -18.02
N MET A 764 0.80 -20.61 -16.75
CA MET A 764 0.84 -22.01 -16.29
C MET A 764 -0.37 -22.43 -15.44
N ARG A 765 -1.10 -21.51 -14.79
CA ARG A 765 -2.22 -21.91 -13.90
C ARG A 765 -3.42 -22.45 -14.67
N GLY A 766 -3.73 -21.87 -15.83
CA GLY A 766 -4.98 -22.11 -16.54
C GLY A 766 -6.18 -21.37 -15.96
N ARG A 767 -7.34 -21.50 -16.61
CA ARG A 767 -8.57 -20.77 -16.30
C ARG A 767 -9.62 -21.67 -15.64
N ARG A 768 -10.53 -21.06 -14.89
CA ARG A 768 -11.56 -21.80 -14.15
C ARG A 768 -12.40 -22.64 -15.12
N GLY A 769 -12.47 -23.95 -14.85
CA GLY A 769 -13.21 -24.91 -15.67
C GLY A 769 -12.34 -25.70 -16.65
N ASP A 770 -11.06 -25.36 -16.78
CA ASP A 770 -10.10 -26.12 -17.57
C ASP A 770 -9.92 -27.54 -17.01
N ILE A 771 -9.51 -28.44 -17.89
CA ILE A 771 -9.18 -29.83 -17.58
C ILE A 771 -7.70 -30.07 -17.82
N ASP A 772 -7.11 -30.95 -17.02
CA ASP A 772 -5.72 -31.35 -17.19
C ASP A 772 -5.55 -32.40 -18.31
N LEU A 773 -4.30 -32.74 -18.61
CA LEU A 773 -3.94 -33.78 -19.59
C LEU A 773 -4.52 -35.17 -19.28
N PHE A 774 -5.00 -35.41 -18.06
CA PHE A 774 -5.62 -36.67 -17.64
C PHE A 774 -7.15 -36.64 -17.75
N GLY A 775 -7.73 -35.49 -18.10
CA GLY A 775 -9.17 -35.27 -18.18
C GLY A 775 -9.82 -34.97 -16.83
N GLU A 776 -9.03 -34.71 -15.79
CA GLU A 776 -9.49 -34.27 -14.48
C GLU A 776 -9.63 -32.74 -14.45
N ARG A 777 -10.37 -32.20 -13.46
CA ARG A 777 -10.49 -30.75 -13.32
C ARG A 777 -9.18 -30.16 -12.85
N ASN A 778 -8.74 -29.08 -13.49
CA ASN A 778 -7.66 -28.25 -12.98
C ASN A 778 -8.08 -27.57 -11.67
N THR A 779 -7.53 -28.04 -10.56
CA THR A 779 -7.84 -27.56 -9.20
C THR A 779 -7.15 -26.23 -8.89
N LEU A 780 -5.94 -25.98 -9.40
CA LEU A 780 -5.24 -24.69 -9.26
C LEU A 780 -6.07 -23.54 -9.83
N ALA A 781 -6.73 -23.76 -10.97
CA ALA A 781 -7.57 -22.75 -11.61
C ALA A 781 -8.82 -22.35 -10.79
N SER A 782 -9.16 -23.09 -9.73
CA SER A 782 -10.25 -22.75 -8.81
C SER A 782 -9.89 -21.66 -7.80
N ALA A 783 -8.59 -21.44 -7.56
CA ALA A 783 -8.09 -20.37 -6.70
C ALA A 783 -8.39 -18.98 -7.27
N GLY A 784 -8.67 -18.03 -6.36
CA GLY A 784 -8.75 -16.61 -6.66
C GLY A 784 -7.41 -16.07 -7.17
N ASP A 785 -7.40 -14.87 -7.77
CA ASP A 785 -6.18 -14.30 -8.37
C ASP A 785 -5.17 -13.78 -7.34
N HIS A 786 -5.63 -13.50 -6.12
CA HIS A 786 -4.80 -13.07 -5.00
C HIS A 786 -4.45 -14.21 -4.03
N GLN A 787 -4.95 -15.43 -4.25
CA GLN A 787 -4.70 -16.57 -3.37
C GLN A 787 -3.36 -17.26 -3.70
N PHE A 788 -2.26 -16.49 -3.70
CA PHE A 788 -0.93 -16.96 -4.10
C PHE A 788 -0.46 -18.13 -3.22
N SER A 789 -0.53 -17.95 -1.91
CA SER A 789 -0.19 -18.96 -0.90
C SER A 789 -0.93 -20.29 -1.14
N ARG A 790 -2.24 -20.23 -1.46
CA ARG A 790 -3.03 -21.43 -1.76
C ARG A 790 -2.52 -22.18 -2.99
N ILE A 791 -2.18 -21.46 -4.06
CA ILE A 791 -1.68 -22.05 -5.31
C ILE A 791 -0.34 -22.75 -5.06
N TRP A 792 0.56 -22.08 -4.33
CA TRP A 792 1.87 -22.61 -3.97
C TRP A 792 1.80 -23.82 -3.04
N ASP A 793 0.91 -23.79 -2.04
CA ASP A 793 0.68 -24.91 -1.12
C ASP A 793 0.14 -26.15 -1.85
N GLU A 794 -0.78 -25.94 -2.80
CA GLU A 794 -1.34 -27.02 -3.62
C GLU A 794 -0.27 -27.65 -4.54
N LEU A 795 0.57 -26.82 -5.17
CA LEU A 795 1.72 -27.28 -5.94
C LEU A 795 2.74 -28.06 -5.09
N MET A 796 3.06 -27.56 -3.90
CA MET A 796 3.95 -28.29 -2.98
C MET A 796 3.34 -29.62 -2.54
N THR A 797 2.04 -29.67 -2.32
CA THR A 797 1.33 -30.92 -2.01
C THR A 797 1.49 -31.94 -3.14
N GLU A 798 1.36 -31.52 -4.40
CA GLU A 798 1.58 -32.39 -5.56
C GLU A 798 3.04 -32.84 -5.70
N LEU A 799 4.00 -31.92 -5.55
CA LEU A 799 5.43 -32.23 -5.62
C LEU A 799 5.83 -33.25 -4.56
N LEU A 800 5.42 -33.03 -3.31
CA LEU A 800 5.76 -33.90 -2.19
C LEU A 800 4.99 -35.22 -2.22
N ALA A 801 3.98 -35.39 -3.08
CA ALA A 801 3.39 -36.71 -3.33
C ALA A 801 4.31 -37.65 -4.12
N ILE A 802 5.37 -37.13 -4.76
CA ILE A 802 6.31 -37.90 -5.58
C ILE A 802 7.59 -38.20 -4.79
N PRO A 803 7.92 -39.47 -4.51
CA PRO A 803 9.09 -39.83 -3.70
C PRO A 803 10.42 -39.32 -4.25
N ALA A 804 10.56 -39.20 -5.57
CA ALA A 804 11.74 -38.65 -6.19
C ALA A 804 11.94 -37.16 -5.84
N TYR A 805 10.87 -36.36 -5.81
CA TYR A 805 10.95 -34.97 -5.37
C TYR A 805 11.26 -34.86 -3.89
N GLN A 806 10.65 -35.69 -3.02
CA GLN A 806 11.01 -35.71 -1.60
C GLN A 806 12.51 -35.90 -1.37
N GLN A 807 13.12 -36.84 -2.10
CA GLN A 807 14.57 -37.08 -2.02
C GLN A 807 15.38 -35.90 -2.54
N MET A 808 14.99 -35.31 -3.68
CA MET A 808 15.69 -34.15 -4.25
C MET A 808 15.59 -32.92 -3.34
N PHE A 809 14.43 -32.66 -2.72
CA PHE A 809 14.29 -31.61 -1.71
C PHE A 809 15.16 -31.86 -0.48
N HIS A 810 15.17 -33.09 0.04
CA HIS A 810 16.06 -33.46 1.15
C HIS A 810 17.54 -33.25 0.80
N ASP A 811 17.96 -33.59 -0.42
CA ASP A 811 19.36 -33.42 -0.83
C ASP A 811 19.74 -31.95 -1.03
N ALA A 812 18.79 -31.12 -1.50
CA ALA A 812 18.98 -29.67 -1.67
C ALA A 812 18.90 -28.89 -0.35
N TYR A 813 18.06 -29.35 0.59
CA TYR A 813 17.75 -28.69 1.86
C TYR A 813 17.80 -29.71 3.03
N PRO A 814 18.98 -30.25 3.36
CA PRO A 814 19.11 -31.37 4.32
C PRO A 814 18.72 -31.01 5.76
N ASP A 815 18.69 -29.73 6.08
CA ASP A 815 18.37 -29.22 7.42
C ASP A 815 16.89 -28.78 7.55
N VAL A 816 16.09 -28.88 6.48
CA VAL A 816 14.68 -28.46 6.46
C VAL A 816 13.77 -29.71 6.52
N PRO A 817 12.91 -29.86 7.54
CA PRO A 817 11.93 -30.93 7.60
C PRO A 817 10.96 -30.91 6.40
N LEU A 818 10.43 -32.08 6.03
CA LEU A 818 9.54 -32.23 4.86
C LEU A 818 8.29 -31.34 4.97
N GLU A 819 7.75 -31.22 6.18
CA GLU A 819 6.59 -30.40 6.52
C GLU A 819 6.84 -28.89 6.50
N GLU A 820 8.11 -28.45 6.50
CA GLU A 820 8.51 -27.04 6.42
C GLU A 820 8.92 -26.64 4.99
N LEU A 821 8.97 -27.59 4.05
CA LEU A 821 9.23 -27.30 2.65
C LEU A 821 8.08 -26.50 2.06
N SER A 822 8.43 -25.37 1.47
CA SER A 822 7.51 -24.44 0.81
C SER A 822 7.86 -24.26 -0.66
N PHE A 823 6.96 -23.62 -1.43
CA PHE A 823 7.24 -23.32 -2.84
C PHE A 823 8.42 -22.35 -3.00
N GLY A 824 8.73 -21.53 -1.98
CA GLY A 824 9.95 -20.72 -1.95
C GLY A 824 11.23 -21.56 -2.07
N HIS A 825 11.26 -22.77 -1.50
CA HIS A 825 12.38 -23.70 -1.66
C HIS A 825 12.46 -24.24 -3.11
N ALA A 826 11.32 -24.49 -3.74
CA ALA A 826 11.25 -24.89 -5.15
C ALA A 826 11.74 -23.75 -6.06
N ALA A 827 11.33 -22.51 -5.79
CA ALA A 827 11.72 -21.31 -6.52
C ALA A 827 13.22 -21.01 -6.39
N ASN A 828 13.79 -21.09 -5.19
CA ASN A 828 15.23 -21.02 -4.96
C ASN A 828 16.01 -22.08 -5.76
N ALA A 829 15.46 -23.29 -5.88
CA ALA A 829 16.08 -24.34 -6.69
C ALA A 829 16.04 -24.02 -8.18
N MET A 830 14.90 -23.55 -8.70
CA MET A 830 14.78 -23.11 -10.10
C MET A 830 15.71 -21.93 -10.42
N ALA A 831 15.85 -20.96 -9.51
CA ALA A 831 16.81 -19.88 -9.66
C ALA A 831 18.25 -20.40 -9.70
N ALA A 832 18.62 -21.30 -8.78
CA ALA A 832 19.94 -21.92 -8.76
C ALA A 832 20.28 -22.64 -10.08
N TYR A 833 19.33 -23.40 -10.65
CA TYR A 833 19.52 -24.03 -11.95
C TYR A 833 19.78 -22.99 -13.05
N GLN A 834 18.97 -21.93 -13.10
CA GLN A 834 19.13 -20.89 -14.11
C GLN A 834 20.47 -20.16 -14.00
N MET A 835 20.90 -19.84 -12.78
CA MET A 835 22.17 -19.19 -12.50
C MET A 835 23.37 -20.04 -12.96
N GLU A 836 23.34 -21.35 -12.73
CA GLU A 836 24.43 -22.24 -13.11
C GLU A 836 24.47 -22.48 -14.62
N VAL A 837 23.32 -22.70 -15.26
CA VAL A 837 23.24 -23.19 -16.64
C VAL A 837 23.21 -22.07 -17.67
N PHE A 838 22.63 -20.90 -17.34
CA PHE A 838 22.41 -19.83 -18.31
C PHE A 838 23.27 -18.58 -18.09
N THR A 839 24.32 -18.68 -17.26
CA THR A 839 25.30 -17.59 -17.10
C THR A 839 26.48 -17.77 -18.08
N PHE A 840 26.58 -16.86 -19.05
CA PHE A 840 27.60 -16.85 -20.09
C PHE A 840 28.34 -15.51 -20.12
N LEU A 841 29.65 -15.55 -19.86
CA LEU A 841 30.56 -14.40 -19.79
C LEU A 841 31.81 -14.60 -20.65
N ASP A 842 31.65 -15.25 -21.81
CA ASP A 842 32.73 -15.60 -22.75
C ASP A 842 32.54 -15.01 -24.16
N SER A 843 31.64 -14.02 -24.29
CA SER A 843 31.43 -13.31 -25.56
C SER A 843 32.70 -12.60 -26.06
N PRO A 844 32.82 -12.31 -27.38
CA PRO A 844 33.85 -11.41 -27.89
C PRO A 844 33.98 -10.09 -27.10
N TRP A 845 32.86 -9.51 -26.68
CA TRP A 845 32.84 -8.32 -25.83
C TRP A 845 33.45 -8.56 -24.44
N ASP A 846 33.13 -9.69 -23.80
CA ASP A 846 33.70 -10.04 -22.49
C ASP A 846 35.21 -10.22 -22.54
N ARG A 847 35.70 -10.93 -23.57
CA ARG A 847 37.14 -11.10 -23.78
C ARG A 847 37.84 -9.75 -24.01
N TYR A 848 37.19 -8.84 -24.73
CA TYR A 848 37.70 -7.47 -24.91
C TYR A 848 37.79 -6.71 -23.58
N LEU A 849 36.74 -6.76 -22.75
CA LEU A 849 36.74 -6.14 -21.41
C LEU A 849 37.79 -6.75 -20.47
N GLN A 850 38.14 -8.03 -20.67
CA GLN A 850 39.22 -8.73 -19.96
C GLN A 850 40.63 -8.43 -20.52
N GLY A 851 40.74 -7.62 -21.58
CA GLY A 851 42.00 -7.14 -22.14
C GLY A 851 42.45 -7.81 -23.44
N ASP A 852 41.64 -8.68 -24.06
CA ASP A 852 41.91 -9.18 -25.41
C ASP A 852 41.46 -8.16 -26.47
N GLU A 853 42.36 -7.23 -26.81
CA GLU A 853 42.12 -6.20 -27.83
C GLU A 853 41.84 -6.76 -29.23
N THR A 854 42.05 -8.07 -29.46
CA THR A 854 41.79 -8.75 -30.73
C THR A 854 40.47 -9.50 -30.78
N ALA A 855 39.71 -9.50 -29.67
CA ALA A 855 38.45 -10.23 -29.58
C ALA A 855 37.33 -9.65 -30.47
N LEU A 856 37.36 -8.34 -30.73
CA LEU A 856 36.39 -7.66 -31.60
C LEU A 856 36.91 -7.52 -33.03
N SER A 857 36.03 -7.68 -34.02
CA SER A 857 36.33 -7.29 -35.39
C SER A 857 36.47 -5.76 -35.51
N PRO A 858 37.15 -5.24 -36.54
CA PRO A 858 37.22 -3.79 -36.78
C PRO A 858 35.85 -3.13 -36.86
N GLU A 859 34.87 -3.82 -37.44
CA GLU A 859 33.48 -3.37 -37.56
C GLU A 859 32.77 -3.34 -36.21
N ALA A 860 32.92 -4.38 -35.37
CA ALA A 860 32.34 -4.42 -34.04
C ALA A 860 32.98 -3.39 -33.09
N LEU A 861 34.29 -3.13 -33.25
CA LEU A 861 34.98 -2.07 -32.50
C LEU A 861 34.43 -0.67 -32.87
N ALA A 862 34.24 -0.41 -34.17
CA ALA A 862 33.59 0.82 -34.63
C ALA A 862 32.14 0.93 -34.12
N GLY A 863 31.43 -0.20 -34.05
CA GLY A 863 30.10 -0.29 -33.44
C GLY A 863 30.10 0.06 -31.95
N ALA A 864 31.06 -0.44 -31.18
CA ALA A 864 31.20 -0.11 -29.76
C ALA A 864 31.45 1.40 -29.56
N GLU A 865 32.31 2.01 -30.39
CA GLU A 865 32.53 3.47 -30.36
C GLU A 865 31.26 4.28 -30.67
N LEU A 866 30.41 3.78 -31.58
CA LEU A 866 29.10 4.39 -31.86
C LEU A 866 28.15 4.21 -30.68
N PHE A 867 28.03 2.99 -30.15
CA PHE A 867 27.10 2.63 -29.07
C PHE A 867 27.31 3.48 -27.81
N TYR A 868 28.55 3.59 -27.36
CA TYR A 868 28.93 4.39 -26.18
C TYR A 868 29.16 5.87 -26.49
N GLY A 869 29.11 6.25 -27.77
CA GLY A 869 29.40 7.59 -28.26
C GLY A 869 28.23 8.20 -29.00
N LYS A 870 28.36 8.31 -30.32
CA LYS A 870 27.44 9.08 -31.19
C LYS A 870 25.98 8.60 -31.11
N ALA A 871 25.76 7.29 -30.99
CA ALA A 871 24.41 6.70 -31.00
C ALA A 871 23.68 6.88 -29.66
N GLY A 872 24.40 7.06 -28.55
CA GLY A 872 23.80 7.31 -27.23
C GLY A 872 23.10 6.12 -26.58
N CYS A 873 23.28 4.90 -27.10
CA CYS A 873 22.63 3.69 -26.58
C CYS A 873 22.97 3.41 -25.11
N ALA A 874 24.20 3.74 -24.72
CA ALA A 874 24.70 3.59 -23.35
C ALA A 874 24.11 4.60 -22.33
N ASN A 875 23.16 5.46 -22.74
CA ASN A 875 22.41 6.27 -21.77
C ASN A 875 21.47 5.42 -20.91
N CYS A 876 20.91 4.36 -21.48
CA CYS A 876 20.08 3.38 -20.76
C CYS A 876 20.78 2.01 -20.70
N HIS A 877 21.42 1.57 -21.79
CA HIS A 877 22.16 0.31 -21.84
C HIS A 877 23.59 0.45 -21.31
N SER A 878 23.71 0.79 -20.03
CA SER A 878 24.97 1.12 -19.36
C SER A 878 25.43 0.04 -18.38
N GLY A 879 26.55 0.27 -17.70
CA GLY A 879 27.04 -0.60 -16.64
C GLY A 879 27.54 -1.96 -17.12
N SER A 880 27.74 -2.87 -16.16
CA SER A 880 28.24 -4.23 -16.43
C SER A 880 27.20 -5.17 -17.05
N LEU A 881 25.92 -4.87 -16.86
CA LEU A 881 24.80 -5.65 -17.39
C LEU A 881 24.36 -5.18 -18.79
N LEU A 882 24.90 -4.05 -19.29
CA LEU A 882 24.37 -3.36 -20.48
C LEU A 882 22.89 -2.98 -20.32
N SER A 883 22.54 -2.56 -19.10
CA SER A 883 21.24 -2.09 -18.66
C SER A 883 21.41 -1.30 -17.36
N ASP A 884 20.67 -0.20 -17.24
CA ASP A 884 20.53 0.61 -16.02
C ASP A 884 19.43 0.08 -15.07
N MET A 885 18.70 -0.97 -15.50
CA MET A 885 17.51 -1.52 -14.84
C MET A 885 16.39 -0.50 -14.58
N GLN A 886 16.43 0.66 -15.23
CA GLN A 886 15.40 1.69 -15.12
C GLN A 886 14.29 1.46 -16.15
N PHE A 887 13.22 2.24 -16.06
CA PHE A 887 12.05 2.14 -16.91
C PHE A 887 12.01 3.29 -17.89
N HIS A 888 11.78 2.98 -19.17
CA HIS A 888 11.73 3.98 -20.22
C HIS A 888 10.58 3.67 -21.17
N ASN A 889 9.81 4.70 -21.50
CA ASN A 889 8.88 4.64 -22.62
C ASN A 889 9.65 5.02 -23.89
N ILE A 890 9.86 4.06 -24.78
CA ILE A 890 10.49 4.28 -26.10
C ILE A 890 9.46 4.23 -27.23
N GLY A 891 8.16 4.34 -26.94
CA GLY A 891 7.09 4.38 -27.93
C GLY A 891 7.01 3.10 -28.76
N VAL A 892 7.18 1.90 -28.17
CA VAL A 892 7.03 0.65 -28.92
C VAL A 892 5.57 0.52 -29.41
N PRO A 893 5.32 0.14 -30.68
CA PRO A 893 3.97 -0.15 -31.17
C PRO A 893 3.26 -1.12 -30.23
N GLN A 894 2.00 -0.83 -29.89
CA GLN A 894 1.23 -1.66 -28.98
C GLN A 894 0.61 -2.80 -29.79
N VAL A 895 1.17 -4.00 -29.63
CA VAL A 895 0.75 -5.21 -30.34
C VAL A 895 0.34 -6.26 -29.32
N GLY A 896 -0.84 -6.86 -29.51
CA GLY A 896 -1.39 -7.90 -28.64
C GLY A 896 -2.64 -7.47 -27.88
N PRO A 897 -3.05 -8.24 -26.86
CA PRO A 897 -4.31 -8.02 -26.16
C PRO A 897 -4.27 -6.83 -25.20
N GLY A 898 -3.08 -6.32 -24.85
CA GLY A 898 -2.90 -5.46 -23.67
C GLY A 898 -2.83 -6.29 -22.39
N LYS A 899 -2.87 -5.63 -21.23
CA LYS A 899 -2.71 -6.31 -19.94
C LYS A 899 -3.65 -5.75 -18.88
N GLY A 900 -4.67 -6.52 -18.48
CA GLY A 900 -5.50 -6.20 -17.31
C GLY A 900 -6.79 -5.47 -17.62
N ALA A 901 -7.18 -4.53 -16.74
CA ALA A 901 -8.37 -3.69 -16.96
C ALA A 901 -8.12 -2.65 -18.05
N GLU A 902 -6.85 -2.39 -18.34
CA GLU A 902 -6.38 -1.40 -19.29
C GLU A 902 -6.39 -1.91 -20.73
N GLU A 903 -6.77 -3.17 -20.98
CA GLU A 903 -6.87 -3.72 -22.35
C GLU A 903 -7.71 -2.80 -23.26
N PRO A 904 -7.23 -2.46 -24.47
CA PRO A 904 -6.12 -3.09 -25.20
C PRO A 904 -4.72 -2.52 -24.91
N TYR A 905 -4.57 -1.66 -23.90
CA TYR A 905 -3.29 -1.06 -23.54
C TYR A 905 -2.45 -1.98 -22.63
N ASP A 906 -1.13 -1.89 -22.76
CA ASP A 906 -0.18 -2.35 -21.75
C ASP A 906 0.55 -1.13 -21.17
N TYR A 907 0.09 -0.66 -20.01
CA TYR A 907 0.67 0.51 -19.34
C TYR A 907 2.06 0.27 -18.74
N GLY A 908 2.58 -0.96 -18.78
CA GLY A 908 3.94 -1.24 -18.32
C GLY A 908 4.11 -0.95 -16.82
N ARG A 909 5.11 -0.13 -16.49
CA ARG A 909 5.49 0.22 -15.12
C ARG A 909 4.38 0.96 -14.35
N ALA A 910 3.58 1.79 -15.03
CA ALA A 910 2.50 2.56 -14.38
C ALA A 910 1.46 1.67 -13.67
N ARG A 911 1.33 0.40 -14.06
CA ARG A 911 0.48 -0.56 -13.36
C ARG A 911 0.99 -0.87 -11.95
N GLU A 912 2.31 -0.89 -11.77
CA GLU A 912 2.96 -1.23 -10.51
C GLU A 912 3.14 0.02 -9.63
N THR A 913 3.27 1.20 -10.23
CA THR A 913 3.53 2.46 -9.49
C THR A 913 2.29 3.32 -9.30
N GLY A 914 1.29 3.21 -10.17
CA GLY A 914 0.14 4.12 -10.24
C GLY A 914 0.49 5.53 -10.75
N ASP A 915 1.73 5.76 -11.19
CA ASP A 915 2.22 7.07 -11.64
C ASP A 915 1.98 7.24 -13.15
N GLU A 916 1.29 8.31 -13.54
CA GLU A 916 1.05 8.63 -14.96
C GLU A 916 2.35 8.84 -15.76
N SER A 917 3.44 9.25 -15.10
CA SER A 917 4.74 9.45 -15.75
C SER A 917 5.42 8.13 -16.18
N ASP A 918 4.98 7.00 -15.61
CA ASP A 918 5.45 5.65 -15.95
C ASP A 918 4.63 4.98 -17.06
N LEU A 919 3.65 5.68 -17.64
CA LEU A 919 2.78 5.11 -18.68
C LEU A 919 3.62 4.62 -19.87
N PHE A 920 3.42 3.33 -20.21
CA PHE A 920 4.11 2.61 -21.27
C PHE A 920 5.63 2.48 -21.07
N ALA A 921 6.12 2.73 -19.86
CA ALA A 921 7.53 2.54 -19.54
C ALA A 921 7.80 1.07 -19.22
N PHE A 922 8.90 0.54 -19.77
CA PHE A 922 9.35 -0.83 -19.50
C PHE A 922 10.82 -0.84 -19.12
N ARG A 923 11.21 -1.86 -18.34
CA ARG A 923 12.57 -2.05 -17.86
C ARG A 923 13.53 -2.17 -19.04
N THR A 924 14.64 -1.45 -18.99
CA THR A 924 15.75 -1.63 -19.94
C THR A 924 16.27 -3.08 -19.87
N PRO A 925 16.12 -3.91 -20.92
CA PRO A 925 16.62 -5.27 -20.88
C PRO A 925 18.15 -5.31 -21.03
N PRO A 926 18.87 -6.21 -20.34
CA PRO A 926 20.27 -6.51 -20.63
C PRO A 926 20.47 -6.95 -22.10
N LEU A 927 21.53 -6.47 -22.75
CA LEU A 927 21.79 -6.75 -24.17
C LEU A 927 22.70 -7.96 -24.45
N ARG A 928 23.17 -8.65 -23.40
CA ARG A 928 24.01 -9.84 -23.57
C ARG A 928 23.20 -10.93 -24.28
N ASN A 929 23.77 -11.51 -25.35
CA ASN A 929 23.10 -12.48 -26.25
C ASN A 929 21.91 -11.92 -27.06
N VAL A 930 21.68 -10.61 -27.14
CA VAL A 930 20.50 -10.02 -27.81
C VAL A 930 20.32 -10.45 -29.27
N ALA A 931 21.40 -10.83 -29.97
CA ALA A 931 21.33 -11.25 -31.37
C ALA A 931 20.61 -12.59 -31.60
N ILE A 932 20.37 -13.38 -30.55
CA ILE A 932 19.74 -14.71 -30.63
C ILE A 932 18.43 -14.81 -29.85
N THR A 933 17.88 -13.70 -29.37
CA THR A 933 16.70 -13.67 -28.49
C THR A 933 15.50 -12.95 -29.12
N GLY A 934 15.42 -12.97 -30.45
CA GLY A 934 14.27 -12.41 -31.17
C GLY A 934 13.00 -13.23 -30.94
N PRO A 935 11.82 -12.68 -31.28
CA PRO A 935 11.58 -11.28 -31.68
C PRO A 935 11.78 -10.29 -30.53
N TRP A 936 11.95 -9.00 -30.85
CA TRP A 936 12.42 -7.98 -29.89
C TRP A 936 11.32 -7.03 -29.39
N MET A 937 11.59 -6.40 -28.23
CA MET A 937 10.71 -5.53 -27.42
C MET A 937 9.78 -6.31 -26.48
N HIS A 938 9.13 -5.60 -25.54
CA HIS A 938 8.28 -6.21 -24.51
C HIS A 938 7.11 -7.02 -25.05
N ASN A 939 6.69 -6.79 -26.29
CA ASN A 939 5.59 -7.48 -26.97
C ASN A 939 6.03 -8.13 -28.29
N GLY A 940 7.34 -8.23 -28.54
CA GLY A 940 7.87 -8.89 -29.74
C GLY A 940 7.57 -8.16 -31.06
N ALA A 941 7.34 -6.84 -31.02
CA ALA A 941 6.98 -6.04 -32.19
C ALA A 941 7.96 -6.13 -33.37
N TYR A 942 9.23 -6.47 -33.16
CA TYR A 942 10.20 -6.50 -34.27
C TYR A 942 10.72 -7.91 -34.54
N ALA A 943 10.60 -8.35 -35.80
CA ALA A 943 11.10 -9.65 -36.25
C ALA A 943 12.61 -9.67 -36.56
N THR A 944 13.28 -8.52 -36.61
CA THR A 944 14.74 -8.40 -36.82
C THR A 944 15.38 -7.44 -35.82
N LEU A 945 16.61 -7.74 -35.41
CA LEU A 945 17.38 -6.86 -34.52
C LEU A 945 17.65 -5.51 -35.18
N GLU A 946 17.85 -5.48 -36.50
CA GLU A 946 17.99 -4.25 -37.28
C GLU A 946 16.76 -3.34 -37.13
N ALA A 947 15.54 -3.89 -37.25
CA ALA A 947 14.33 -3.10 -37.09
C ALA A 947 14.19 -2.55 -35.66
N ALA A 948 14.55 -3.36 -34.65
CA ALA A 948 14.60 -2.90 -33.26
C ALA A 948 15.62 -1.78 -33.05
N VAL A 949 16.81 -1.85 -33.66
CA VAL A 949 17.82 -0.76 -33.61
C VAL A 949 17.31 0.50 -34.30
N LEU A 950 16.69 0.36 -35.48
CA LEU A 950 16.12 1.50 -36.21
C LEU A 950 15.00 2.20 -35.43
N HIS A 951 14.19 1.45 -34.67
CA HIS A 951 13.19 2.00 -33.75
C HIS A 951 13.82 2.94 -32.72
N HIS A 952 14.93 2.53 -32.08
CA HIS A 952 15.60 3.37 -31.07
C HIS A 952 16.17 4.67 -31.63
N LEU A 953 16.48 4.75 -32.93
CA LEU A 953 17.06 5.95 -33.55
C LEU A 953 15.99 7.04 -33.80
N ASP A 954 14.77 6.64 -34.13
CA ASP A 954 13.63 7.54 -34.34
C ASP A 954 12.29 6.82 -34.01
N PRO A 955 11.92 6.73 -32.71
CA PRO A 955 10.73 6.00 -32.29
C PRO A 955 9.44 6.51 -32.91
N ALA A 956 9.27 7.84 -32.98
CA ALA A 956 8.05 8.45 -33.53
C ALA A 956 7.85 8.07 -35.00
N GLN A 957 8.92 8.15 -35.81
CA GLN A 957 8.86 7.72 -37.21
C GLN A 957 8.70 6.20 -37.35
N ALA A 958 9.29 5.42 -36.46
CA ALA A 958 9.21 3.97 -36.49
C ALA A 958 7.79 3.45 -36.20
N VAL A 959 7.06 4.06 -35.26
CA VAL A 959 5.64 3.77 -35.02
C VAL A 959 4.77 4.19 -36.19
N GLU A 960 4.96 5.40 -36.73
CA GLU A 960 4.18 5.92 -37.85
C GLU A 960 4.28 5.03 -39.10
N ASN A 961 5.45 4.41 -39.32
CA ASN A 961 5.73 3.57 -40.48
C ASN A 961 5.76 2.07 -40.18
N TYR A 962 5.23 1.64 -39.02
CA TYR A 962 5.31 0.25 -38.60
C TYR A 962 4.55 -0.69 -39.56
N ASP A 963 5.23 -1.74 -40.04
CA ASP A 963 4.67 -2.74 -40.96
C ASP A 963 4.02 -3.89 -40.19
N TYR A 964 2.69 -3.84 -40.03
CA TYR A 964 1.92 -4.89 -39.36
C TYR A 964 1.92 -6.24 -40.10
N SER A 965 2.33 -6.29 -41.37
CA SER A 965 2.40 -7.56 -42.11
C SER A 965 3.51 -8.49 -41.63
N GLN A 966 4.43 -7.99 -40.80
CA GLN A 966 5.47 -8.80 -40.14
C GLN A 966 4.92 -9.64 -38.97
N LEU A 967 3.71 -9.35 -38.49
CA LEU A 967 3.08 -10.07 -37.38
C LEU A 967 2.45 -11.38 -37.86
N SER A 968 2.44 -12.39 -37.00
CA SER A 968 1.79 -13.67 -37.31
C SER A 968 0.27 -13.52 -37.37
N SER A 969 -0.43 -14.40 -38.09
CA SER A 969 -1.89 -14.35 -38.19
C SER A 969 -2.62 -14.53 -36.85
N LEU A 970 -1.93 -15.06 -35.83
CA LEU A 970 -2.44 -15.19 -34.46
C LEU A 970 -2.54 -13.81 -33.77
N MET A 971 -1.72 -12.85 -34.18
CA MET A 971 -1.64 -11.50 -33.61
C MET A 971 -2.46 -10.44 -34.37
N VAL A 972 -2.72 -10.66 -35.66
CA VAL A 972 -3.50 -9.73 -36.51
C VAL A 972 -5.00 -9.71 -36.14
N ALA A 973 -5.44 -10.58 -35.22
CA ALA A 973 -6.84 -10.70 -34.80
C ALA A 973 -7.24 -9.72 -33.67
N GLU A 974 -6.30 -9.04 -33.02
CA GLU A 974 -6.54 -8.15 -31.87
C GLU A 974 -6.03 -6.75 -32.20
N ASP A 975 -6.95 -5.83 -32.57
CA ASP A 975 -6.84 -4.36 -32.77
C ASP A 975 -5.48 -3.72 -33.12
N SER A 976 -4.60 -4.49 -33.77
CA SER A 976 -3.23 -4.10 -34.09
C SER A 976 -3.28 -3.00 -35.15
N GLY A 977 -3.05 -1.76 -34.73
CA GLY A 977 -3.08 -0.60 -35.61
C GLY A 977 -4.06 0.51 -35.22
N ASP A 978 -4.68 0.48 -34.03
CA ASP A 978 -5.40 1.66 -33.54
C ASP A 978 -4.43 2.84 -33.36
N THR A 979 -4.64 3.89 -34.17
CA THR A 979 -3.85 5.11 -34.13
C THR A 979 -3.97 5.87 -32.81
N ALA A 980 -5.08 5.70 -32.07
CA ALA A 980 -5.28 6.33 -30.77
C ALA A 980 -4.39 5.69 -29.69
N VAL A 981 -4.27 4.36 -29.70
CA VAL A 981 -3.41 3.61 -28.78
C VAL A 981 -1.95 4.00 -28.95
N HIS A 982 -1.48 4.09 -30.19
CA HIS A 982 -0.12 4.52 -30.52
C HIS A 982 0.16 5.98 -30.20
N ALA A 983 -0.82 6.86 -30.42
CA ALA A 983 -0.68 8.28 -30.08
C ALA A 983 -0.52 8.49 -28.57
N ALA A 984 -1.16 7.67 -27.74
CA ALA A 984 -1.00 7.71 -26.29
C ALA A 984 0.43 7.32 -25.87
N ALA A 985 0.99 6.24 -26.45
CA ALA A 985 2.35 5.80 -26.15
C ALA A 985 3.43 6.82 -26.58
N LEU A 986 3.14 7.68 -27.56
CA LEU A 986 4.05 8.74 -28.04
C LEU A 986 3.85 10.09 -27.34
N ASN A 987 2.96 10.19 -26.35
CA ASN A 987 2.60 11.45 -25.70
C ASN A 987 3.60 11.90 -24.62
N GLU A 988 4.90 11.91 -24.94
CA GLU A 988 5.99 12.28 -24.02
C GLU A 988 6.98 13.27 -24.68
N PRO A 989 7.48 14.31 -23.97
CA PRO A 989 8.35 15.33 -24.57
C PRO A 989 9.69 14.79 -25.11
N SER A 990 10.19 13.66 -24.62
CA SER A 990 11.46 13.06 -25.06
C SER A 990 11.46 12.72 -26.56
N PHE A 991 10.31 12.32 -27.12
CA PHE A 991 10.16 11.96 -28.54
C PHE A 991 10.36 13.12 -29.51
N ALA A 992 10.43 14.37 -29.02
CA ALA A 992 10.70 15.54 -29.85
C ALA A 992 12.19 15.71 -30.25
N ARG A 993 13.09 14.84 -29.76
CA ARG A 993 14.54 14.93 -30.01
C ARG A 993 15.11 13.59 -30.48
N PRO A 994 15.05 13.28 -31.79
CA PRO A 994 15.60 12.03 -32.32
C PRO A 994 17.12 11.96 -32.13
N CYS A 995 17.66 10.75 -32.08
CA CYS A 995 19.10 10.54 -32.04
C CYS A 995 19.77 11.14 -33.30
N PRO A 996 21.06 11.52 -33.22
CA PRO A 996 21.79 11.96 -34.40
C PRO A 996 21.70 10.91 -35.52
N PRO A 997 21.37 11.29 -36.77
CA PRO A 997 21.18 10.31 -37.83
C PRO A 997 22.46 9.50 -38.09
N LEU A 998 22.27 8.19 -38.19
CA LEU A 998 23.31 7.24 -38.53
C LEU A 998 23.22 6.84 -40.00
N THR A 999 24.37 6.65 -40.63
CA THR A 999 24.45 6.07 -41.98
C THR A 999 24.21 4.56 -41.93
N GLU A 1000 23.83 3.95 -43.06
CA GLU A 1000 23.68 2.48 -43.17
C GLU A 1000 24.94 1.72 -42.69
N ALA A 1001 26.13 2.25 -42.97
CA ALA A 1001 27.39 1.66 -42.51
C ALA A 1001 27.57 1.77 -40.98
N GLU A 1002 27.10 2.86 -40.37
CA GLU A 1002 27.12 3.03 -38.90
C GLU A 1002 26.10 2.10 -38.23
N VAL A 1003 24.92 1.91 -38.83
CA VAL A 1003 23.93 0.93 -38.35
C VAL A 1003 24.49 -0.50 -38.44
N ALA A 1004 25.11 -0.86 -39.57
CA ALA A 1004 25.77 -2.16 -39.72
C ALA A 1004 26.89 -2.38 -38.70
N ALA A 1005 27.66 -1.34 -38.36
CA ALA A 1005 28.68 -1.42 -37.31
C ALA A 1005 28.05 -1.62 -35.91
N LEU A 1006 26.96 -0.93 -35.59
CA LEU A 1006 26.20 -1.17 -34.35
C LEU A 1006 25.70 -2.61 -34.27
N LEU A 1007 25.14 -3.15 -35.35
CA LEU A 1007 24.71 -4.56 -35.40
C LEU A 1007 25.88 -5.52 -35.17
N ALA A 1008 27.04 -5.28 -35.81
CA ALA A 1008 28.24 -6.08 -35.57
C ALA A 1008 28.71 -6.03 -34.10
N PHE A 1009 28.52 -4.89 -33.42
CA PHE A 1009 28.77 -4.80 -31.99
C PHE A 1009 27.75 -5.60 -31.16
N LEU A 1010 26.45 -5.49 -31.45
CA LEU A 1010 25.42 -6.27 -30.76
C LEU A 1010 25.60 -7.79 -30.96
N GLU A 1011 26.01 -8.22 -32.16
CA GLU A 1011 26.39 -9.60 -32.44
C GLU A 1011 27.58 -10.05 -31.57
N SER A 1012 28.55 -9.16 -31.33
CA SER A 1012 29.71 -9.43 -30.48
C SER A 1012 29.38 -9.62 -28.99
N LEU A 1013 28.15 -9.29 -28.58
CA LEU A 1013 27.62 -9.57 -27.24
C LEU A 1013 27.13 -11.02 -27.08
N THR A 1014 27.16 -11.80 -28.16
CA THR A 1014 26.72 -13.20 -28.16
C THR A 1014 27.84 -14.12 -27.70
N SER A 1015 27.57 -14.85 -26.63
CA SER A 1015 28.47 -15.85 -26.07
C SER A 1015 28.49 -17.10 -26.96
N PRO A 1016 29.66 -17.57 -27.44
CA PRO A 1016 29.72 -18.81 -28.22
C PRO A 1016 29.15 -20.01 -27.47
N SER A 1017 29.30 -20.03 -26.14
CA SER A 1017 28.77 -21.08 -25.27
C SER A 1017 27.23 -21.07 -25.14
N ALA A 1018 26.56 -19.97 -25.53
CA ALA A 1018 25.10 -19.87 -25.52
C ALA A 1018 24.43 -20.40 -26.80
N LEU A 1019 25.20 -20.76 -27.83
CA LEU A 1019 24.66 -21.16 -29.15
C LEU A 1019 24.20 -22.62 -29.21
N ASP A 1020 24.73 -23.50 -28.34
CA ASP A 1020 24.33 -24.91 -28.27
C ASP A 1020 24.05 -25.33 -26.82
N LEU A 1021 22.77 -25.33 -26.49
CA LEU A 1021 22.25 -25.67 -25.17
C LEU A 1021 21.54 -27.04 -25.18
N SER A 1022 21.74 -27.86 -26.21
CA SER A 1022 21.11 -29.18 -26.33
C SER A 1022 21.42 -30.12 -25.16
N HIS A 1023 22.57 -29.94 -24.52
CA HIS A 1023 23.00 -30.69 -23.34
C HIS A 1023 22.19 -30.38 -22.07
N THR A 1024 21.38 -29.33 -22.07
CA THR A 1024 20.54 -28.93 -20.92
C THR A 1024 19.21 -29.69 -20.86
N ILE A 1025 18.83 -30.36 -21.96
CA ILE A 1025 17.57 -31.11 -22.09
C ILE A 1025 17.66 -32.43 -21.32
N PRO A 1026 16.84 -32.64 -20.27
CA PRO A 1026 16.84 -33.90 -19.53
C PRO A 1026 16.15 -35.01 -20.33
N GLU A 1027 16.56 -36.26 -20.09
CA GLU A 1027 15.92 -37.43 -20.73
C GLU A 1027 14.51 -37.70 -20.19
N SER A 1028 14.22 -37.32 -18.94
CA SER A 1028 12.92 -37.49 -18.27
C SER A 1028 12.81 -36.54 -17.08
N VAL A 1029 11.58 -36.33 -16.60
CA VAL A 1029 11.28 -35.58 -15.37
C VAL A 1029 10.66 -36.48 -14.29
N PRO A 1030 10.80 -36.14 -12.99
CA PRO A 1030 10.33 -37.01 -11.90
C PRO A 1030 8.83 -37.35 -11.91
N SER A 1031 7.96 -36.47 -12.43
CA SER A 1031 6.53 -36.75 -12.59
C SER A 1031 6.22 -37.87 -13.59
N GLY A 1032 7.16 -38.15 -14.50
CA GLY A 1032 6.95 -39.04 -15.64
C GLY A 1032 6.14 -38.42 -16.79
N LEU A 1033 5.80 -37.13 -16.71
CA LEU A 1033 5.20 -36.37 -17.80
C LEU A 1033 6.21 -36.14 -18.94
N SER A 1034 5.71 -35.72 -20.11
CA SER A 1034 6.56 -35.32 -21.23
C SER A 1034 7.46 -34.15 -20.82
N VAL A 1035 8.76 -34.28 -21.08
CA VAL A 1035 9.75 -33.24 -20.79
C VAL A 1035 9.35 -31.95 -21.51
N GLY A 1036 9.13 -30.86 -20.77
CA GLY A 1036 8.71 -29.57 -21.33
C GLY A 1036 7.24 -29.49 -21.79
N GLY A 1037 6.42 -30.51 -21.52
CA GLY A 1037 4.98 -30.48 -21.78
C GLY A 1037 4.60 -30.96 -23.17
N SER A 1038 3.60 -30.32 -23.78
CA SER A 1038 3.05 -30.68 -25.09
C SER A 1038 3.88 -30.14 -26.26
N ILE A 1039 5.19 -30.40 -26.27
CA ILE A 1039 6.17 -29.88 -27.25
C ILE A 1039 6.43 -30.79 -28.45
N ASN A 1040 5.66 -31.89 -28.62
CA ASN A 1040 5.95 -32.97 -29.57
C ASN A 1040 5.98 -32.58 -31.05
#